data_AF-A0A1Q9EHC7-F1
#
_entry.id   AF-A0A1Q9EHC7-F1
#
_cell.length_a   1.000
_cell.length_b   1.000
_cell.length_c   1.000
_cell.angle_alpha   90.00
_cell.angle_beta   90.00
_cell.angle_gamma   90.00
#
_symmetry.space_group_name_H-M   'P 1'
#
loop_
_entity.id
_entity.type
_entity.pdbx_description
1 polymer ?
#
loop_
_entity_poly.entity_id
_entity_poly.type
_entity_poly.pdbx_seq_one_letter_code
_entity_poly.pdbx_strand_id
1 'polypeptide(L)'
;MPAYPAEKRVDKSTIERSWSQLSFSFKEGGIITSWNKRAEEVLGRKSQDVMGQAWTSLVVEGCAAEAEAAIEAVQAPGEEVSIPLITGDDKRCCMRFVVRKFGRKSCFLFSCGHTPPTSSGVPSWPLEIRTAEGQGKSAYALGDLPGNQILLEEEPFYTRTPPAELHGRPEWDEDWSAAFTRIKAPMRLPGGESEKEKPLLASTALVRDVLGFVKMPESLRGALLSFSFPALDLEHGLVDVALQLAKLCKERLPECKAFEVEWLQIGILVTEMNIFPGGRVFWTMSRINHSCAPNCVFTNAPGRWGLRTLRPIRKGEVWTTKVRGSRSYCFLLANADGFSGGQNVSFASALAAEVPRIPMRRRGLKSKAPLVSPWVGLGFAVKTGTADVEASPKRWLPNLEKELSEVAQRVFALSLPDQPRASQAGVKGLALPDEGFVLTALRLADDAGSLFGRRHWIWQWGLLFAVDLDLSLIRYTYMQWDAAFASGTAAMLIEVWDWLTSLGLSQEPSLFLHSRAQRLAKELESVTPPNHRKDDKDRFRELQGELRRRLEASSPSVSLLPPREFIPGSLSSGCLRSLVLLQSLAMAMKVLLAVAVPAVLAATADEEGQPFVDMHRLVGIECGQVRLAASQADWAQELAGLQEGSCEPLGFTESRGNREVTLPLIGSLGLGIFRKPDVLGIAQQVGDQLNGKPASRGSACCTTCADLEEKYVAETAATCQEACLSIAKRMVLSVSGLLDPAFVQAHGRGCLERNFPVLNATLMKGMDPASFSWDVYSRPPANTVILRKVAFGVCGQLPLSTTEAQASVKLPIGLEEGSCVAAGYTEDAGEQELPGLPGKKLALFRKAGDLDVLDGLHMVFAALTQDTVTMFKVAGDLCSEASIDRKFQSPLQSFGQFELGSCKEHGYSMAAGSQSFSIPLVTEMQIALYRKAIPGVGILV
;
A
#
# COMPACT_ATOMS: atom_id res chain seq x y z
N MET A 1 53.45 -30.13 -18.84
CA MET A 1 54.87 -29.87 -18.48
C MET A 1 55.15 -28.36 -18.54
N PRO A 2 56.05 -27.82 -17.70
CA PRO A 2 56.04 -26.44 -17.19
C PRO A 2 57.13 -25.51 -17.78
N ALA A 3 56.98 -24.16 -17.64
CA ALA A 3 57.98 -23.17 -17.16
C ALA A 3 57.64 -21.67 -17.47
N TYR A 4 57.94 -20.79 -16.50
CA TYR A 4 57.77 -19.32 -16.31
C TYR A 4 58.85 -18.44 -17.07
N PRO A 5 59.01 -17.09 -16.89
CA PRO A 5 58.16 -15.90 -17.16
C PRO A 5 58.89 -14.68 -17.84
N ALA A 6 58.17 -13.63 -18.29
CA ALA A 6 58.69 -12.25 -18.41
C ALA A 6 57.56 -11.19 -18.43
N GLU A 7 57.71 -10.15 -17.59
CA GLU A 7 56.94 -8.89 -17.42
C GLU A 7 55.40 -8.91 -17.55
N LYS A 8 54.72 -8.52 -16.45
CA LYS A 8 53.26 -8.48 -16.37
C LYS A 8 52.66 -7.46 -17.36
N ARG A 9 52.18 -7.98 -18.48
CA ARG A 9 51.17 -7.34 -19.34
C ARG A 9 49.98 -6.92 -18.48
N VAL A 10 49.67 -5.62 -18.47
CA VAL A 10 48.34 -5.15 -18.07
C VAL A 10 47.35 -5.79 -19.02
N ASP A 11 46.46 -6.61 -18.47
CA ASP A 11 45.52 -7.38 -19.26
C ASP A 11 44.63 -6.42 -20.04
N LYS A 12 44.54 -6.63 -21.36
CA LYS A 12 43.62 -5.94 -22.27
C LYS A 12 42.18 -6.05 -21.75
N SER A 13 41.89 -7.13 -20.99
CA SER A 13 40.63 -7.33 -20.29
C SER A 13 40.36 -6.31 -19.18
N THR A 14 41.34 -5.61 -18.61
CA THR A 14 41.10 -4.64 -17.50
C THR A 14 40.60 -3.29 -18.03
N ILE A 15 41.05 -2.88 -19.22
CA ILE A 15 40.53 -1.69 -19.92
C ILE A 15 39.25 -2.07 -20.70
N GLU A 16 39.20 -3.28 -21.27
CA GLU A 16 37.97 -3.76 -21.91
C GLU A 16 36.86 -4.03 -20.89
N ARG A 17 37.09 -4.57 -19.67
CA ARG A 17 36.04 -4.86 -18.66
C ARG A 17 35.26 -3.64 -18.15
N SER A 18 35.65 -2.41 -18.48
CA SER A 18 34.90 -1.18 -18.19
C SER A 18 34.02 -0.75 -19.38
N TRP A 19 33.15 -1.63 -19.86
CA TRP A 19 32.30 -1.36 -21.04
C TRP A 19 31.26 -0.23 -20.82
N SER A 20 31.01 0.19 -19.57
CA SER A 20 29.95 1.15 -19.23
C SER A 20 30.34 2.62 -19.40
N GLN A 21 31.61 2.93 -19.63
CA GLN A 21 32.11 4.32 -19.72
C GLN A 21 32.68 4.63 -21.10
N LEU A 22 32.42 5.85 -21.59
CA LEU A 22 33.04 6.37 -22.81
C LEU A 22 34.56 6.50 -22.57
N SER A 23 35.37 5.92 -23.45
CA SER A 23 36.82 6.06 -23.34
C SER A 23 37.53 6.01 -24.70
N PHE A 24 38.57 6.82 -24.83
CA PHE A 24 39.51 6.74 -25.93
C PHE A 24 40.90 7.17 -25.46
N SER A 25 41.94 6.76 -26.18
CA SER A 25 43.33 7.05 -25.84
C SER A 25 44.12 7.52 -27.04
N PHE A 26 45.16 8.31 -26.78
CA PHE A 26 46.04 8.88 -27.79
C PHE A 26 47.51 8.85 -27.32
N LYS A 27 48.43 8.88 -28.29
CA LYS A 27 49.88 8.89 -28.04
C LYS A 27 50.45 10.31 -28.10
N GLU A 28 51.73 10.42 -27.75
CA GLU A 28 52.56 11.62 -27.96
C GLU A 28 52.42 12.12 -29.40
N GLY A 29 52.10 13.41 -29.56
CA GLY A 29 51.69 14.01 -30.83
C GLY A 29 50.17 13.99 -31.11
N GLY A 30 49.34 13.60 -30.15
CA GLY A 30 47.88 13.79 -30.21
C GLY A 30 47.11 12.74 -31.01
N ILE A 31 47.76 11.68 -31.47
CA ILE A 31 47.15 10.70 -32.38
C ILE A 31 46.33 9.65 -31.63
N ILE A 32 45.05 9.49 -31.98
CA ILE A 32 44.12 8.52 -31.40
C ILE A 32 44.61 7.10 -31.68
N THR A 33 44.77 6.30 -30.63
CA THR A 33 45.29 4.91 -30.71
C THR A 33 44.41 3.86 -30.06
N SER A 34 43.39 4.27 -29.31
CA SER A 34 42.27 3.40 -28.98
C SER A 34 41.01 4.23 -28.97
N TRP A 35 39.93 3.62 -29.39
CA TRP A 35 38.63 4.24 -29.46
C TRP A 35 37.62 3.17 -29.09
N ASN A 36 37.03 3.28 -27.90
CA ASN A 36 36.09 2.25 -27.46
C ASN A 36 34.75 2.45 -28.15
N LYS A 37 33.98 1.37 -28.22
CA LYS A 37 32.70 1.40 -28.92
C LYS A 37 31.75 2.47 -28.36
N ARG A 38 31.79 2.73 -27.05
CA ARG A 38 30.98 3.78 -26.43
C ARG A 38 31.38 5.19 -26.90
N ALA A 39 32.65 5.44 -27.20
CA ALA A 39 33.10 6.67 -27.86
C ALA A 39 32.63 6.75 -29.31
N GLU A 40 32.62 5.65 -30.07
CA GLU A 40 32.02 5.63 -31.43
C GLU A 40 30.54 6.01 -31.40
N GLU A 41 29.81 5.48 -30.43
CA GLU A 41 28.38 5.74 -30.28
C GLU A 41 28.10 7.17 -29.86
N VAL A 42 28.75 7.63 -28.79
CA VAL A 42 28.42 8.91 -28.16
C VAL A 42 28.96 10.09 -28.97
N LEU A 43 30.15 9.94 -29.56
CA LEU A 43 30.74 10.97 -30.41
C LEU A 43 30.43 10.74 -31.90
N GLY A 44 29.76 9.66 -32.26
CA GLY A 44 29.24 9.42 -33.62
C GLY A 44 30.31 9.17 -34.70
N ARG A 45 31.54 8.81 -34.35
CA ARG A 45 32.62 8.58 -35.33
C ARG A 45 33.17 7.17 -35.22
N LYS A 46 33.30 6.46 -36.36
CA LYS A 46 33.81 5.08 -36.36
C LYS A 46 35.31 5.07 -36.09
N SER A 47 35.76 4.08 -35.33
CA SER A 47 37.15 3.86 -34.95
C SER A 47 38.06 3.85 -36.17
N GLN A 48 37.70 3.17 -37.27
CA GLN A 48 38.51 3.18 -38.50
C GLN A 48 38.70 4.57 -39.13
N ASP A 49 37.76 5.50 -38.88
CA ASP A 49 37.77 6.86 -39.41
C ASP A 49 38.52 7.82 -38.48
N VAL A 50 38.62 7.54 -37.17
CA VAL A 50 39.29 8.41 -36.18
C VAL A 50 40.61 7.88 -35.65
N MET A 51 40.83 6.58 -35.69
CA MET A 51 42.08 5.96 -35.28
C MET A 51 43.18 6.39 -36.23
N GLY A 52 44.30 6.85 -35.67
CA GLY A 52 45.38 7.44 -36.45
C GLY A 52 45.20 8.92 -36.77
N GLN A 53 44.05 9.54 -36.44
CA GLN A 53 43.86 10.99 -36.54
C GLN A 53 44.23 11.72 -35.23
N ALA A 54 44.46 13.03 -35.32
CA ALA A 54 44.69 13.88 -34.15
C ALA A 54 43.37 14.09 -33.39
N TRP A 55 43.37 13.96 -32.06
CA TRP A 55 42.16 14.09 -31.25
C TRP A 55 41.54 15.50 -31.29
N THR A 56 42.33 16.54 -31.59
CA THR A 56 41.83 17.91 -31.76
C THR A 56 40.93 18.09 -32.97
N SER A 57 40.94 17.17 -33.95
CA SER A 57 39.94 17.14 -35.02
C SER A 57 38.52 16.87 -34.51
N LEU A 58 38.40 16.44 -33.26
CA LEU A 58 37.14 16.24 -32.56
C LEU A 58 36.69 17.45 -31.77
N VAL A 59 37.45 18.55 -31.72
CA VAL A 59 37.15 19.74 -30.88
C VAL A 59 36.42 20.79 -31.70
N VAL A 60 35.51 21.54 -31.08
CA VAL A 60 34.78 22.64 -31.73
C VAL A 60 35.78 23.62 -32.36
N GLU A 61 35.56 23.98 -33.63
CA GLU A 61 36.42 24.89 -34.37
C GLU A 61 36.61 26.21 -33.61
N GLY A 62 37.86 26.65 -33.46
CA GLY A 62 38.25 27.80 -32.65
C GLY A 62 38.58 27.49 -31.17
N CYS A 63 38.29 26.28 -30.67
CA CYS A 63 38.57 25.88 -29.28
C CYS A 63 39.80 24.97 -29.11
N ALA A 64 40.50 24.61 -30.19
CA ALA A 64 41.58 23.62 -30.15
C ALA A 64 42.76 24.04 -29.25
N ALA A 65 43.24 25.28 -29.39
CA ALA A 65 44.38 25.77 -28.60
C ALA A 65 44.07 25.84 -27.10
N GLU A 66 42.83 26.17 -26.74
CA GLU A 66 42.38 26.20 -25.35
C GLU A 66 42.26 24.78 -24.78
N ALA A 67 41.71 23.85 -25.56
CA ALA A 67 41.61 22.45 -25.16
C ALA A 67 42.99 21.79 -24.97
N GLU A 68 43.97 22.10 -25.85
CA GLU A 68 45.35 21.63 -25.72
C GLU A 68 46.03 22.19 -24.47
N ALA A 69 45.94 23.51 -24.24
CA ALA A 69 46.47 24.13 -23.03
C ALA A 69 45.85 23.53 -21.76
N ALA A 70 44.55 23.21 -21.79
CA ALA A 70 43.84 22.58 -20.67
C ALA A 70 44.34 21.16 -20.37
N ILE A 71 44.76 20.39 -21.37
CA ILE A 71 45.32 19.04 -21.19
C ILE A 71 46.79 19.09 -20.76
N GLU A 72 47.58 20.02 -21.31
CA GLU A 72 48.98 20.19 -20.90
C GLU A 72 49.10 20.65 -19.44
N ALA A 73 48.15 21.46 -18.98
CA ALA A 73 48.04 21.87 -17.59
C ALA A 73 47.76 20.71 -16.62
N VAL A 74 47.32 19.53 -17.10
CA VAL A 74 47.09 18.34 -16.24
C VAL A 74 48.42 17.73 -15.81
N GLN A 75 48.83 18.02 -14.57
CA GLN A 75 50.10 17.56 -14.01
C GLN A 75 49.96 16.22 -13.25
N ALA A 76 48.77 15.90 -12.75
CA ALA A 76 48.52 14.70 -11.95
C ALA A 76 47.46 13.76 -12.58
N PRO A 77 47.58 12.44 -12.44
CA PRO A 77 46.55 11.51 -12.89
C PRO A 77 45.25 11.70 -12.09
N GLY A 78 44.12 11.89 -12.77
CA GLY A 78 42.80 12.00 -12.16
C GLY A 78 42.13 13.38 -12.19
N GLU A 79 42.77 14.42 -12.72
CA GLU A 79 42.15 15.74 -12.89
C GLU A 79 41.10 15.74 -14.03
N GLU A 80 39.99 16.46 -13.80
CA GLU A 80 38.88 16.62 -14.75
C GLU A 80 39.08 17.84 -15.66
N VAL A 81 38.87 17.67 -16.97
CA VAL A 81 38.93 18.75 -17.96
C VAL A 81 37.67 18.74 -18.82
N SER A 82 37.06 19.91 -19.02
CA SER A 82 35.90 20.07 -19.91
C SER A 82 36.38 20.43 -21.31
N ILE A 83 35.96 19.66 -22.31
CA ILE A 83 36.37 19.84 -23.70
C ILE A 83 35.12 19.90 -24.58
N PRO A 84 34.93 20.98 -25.36
CA PRO A 84 33.87 21.07 -26.34
C PRO A 84 34.23 20.22 -27.56
N LEU A 85 33.49 19.15 -27.78
CA LEU A 85 33.67 18.23 -28.89
C LEU A 85 32.64 18.44 -30.01
N ILE A 86 33.04 18.06 -31.23
CA ILE A 86 32.23 17.92 -32.42
C ILE A 86 32.00 16.43 -32.64
N THR A 87 30.74 16.03 -32.67
CA THR A 87 30.34 14.65 -32.98
C THR A 87 30.49 14.35 -34.50
N GLY A 88 30.31 13.10 -34.93
CA GLY A 88 30.46 12.70 -36.34
C GLY A 88 29.40 13.28 -37.27
N ASP A 89 28.34 13.86 -36.72
CA ASP A 89 27.30 14.63 -37.42
C ASP A 89 27.44 16.15 -37.21
N ASP A 90 28.63 16.59 -36.80
CA ASP A 90 29.00 17.99 -36.59
C ASP A 90 28.22 18.76 -35.51
N LYS A 91 27.58 18.05 -34.55
CA LYS A 91 26.96 18.68 -33.38
C LYS A 91 27.97 18.96 -32.28
N ARG A 92 27.78 20.10 -31.61
CA ARG A 92 28.64 20.54 -30.50
C ARG A 92 28.17 19.89 -29.19
N CYS A 93 29.08 19.26 -28.47
CA CYS A 93 28.84 18.66 -27.16
C CYS A 93 29.97 19.02 -26.20
N CYS A 94 29.65 19.60 -25.03
CA CYS A 94 30.66 19.85 -24.01
C CYS A 94 30.76 18.64 -23.07
N MET A 95 31.94 18.01 -23.00
CA MET A 95 32.15 16.80 -22.23
C MET A 95 33.26 16.97 -21.19
N ARG A 96 33.05 16.41 -20.00
CA ARG A 96 34.08 16.34 -18.94
C ARG A 96 34.83 15.02 -19.04
N PHE A 97 36.16 15.10 -18.98
CA PHE A 97 37.04 13.94 -19.08
C PHE A 97 37.96 13.88 -17.88
N VAL A 98 38.16 12.69 -17.33
CA VAL A 98 39.25 12.40 -16.39
C VAL A 98 40.46 11.93 -17.18
N VAL A 99 41.57 12.65 -17.08
CA VAL A 99 42.80 12.32 -17.84
C VAL A 99 43.69 11.39 -17.02
N ARG A 100 44.09 10.25 -17.59
CA ARG A 100 45.07 9.33 -17.01
C ARG A 100 46.28 9.13 -17.93
N LYS A 101 47.48 9.45 -17.45
CA LYS A 101 48.75 9.23 -18.16
C LYS A 101 49.34 7.85 -17.78
N PHE A 102 49.56 6.99 -18.77
CA PHE A 102 50.15 5.65 -18.64
C PHE A 102 51.40 5.53 -19.52
N GLY A 103 52.58 5.80 -18.93
CA GLY A 103 53.83 5.86 -19.69
C GLY A 103 53.77 6.93 -20.78
N ARG A 104 54.03 6.56 -22.05
CA ARG A 104 53.95 7.48 -23.21
C ARG A 104 52.55 7.56 -23.85
N LYS A 105 51.49 7.11 -23.16
CA LYS A 105 50.10 7.15 -23.63
C LYS A 105 49.20 7.91 -22.65
N SER A 106 48.26 8.68 -23.18
CA SER A 106 47.23 9.36 -22.40
C SER A 106 45.87 8.73 -22.71
N CYS A 107 45.12 8.35 -21.68
CA CYS A 107 43.76 7.81 -21.78
C CYS A 107 42.76 8.78 -21.15
N PHE A 108 41.68 9.09 -21.86
CA PHE A 108 40.53 9.78 -21.30
C PHE A 108 39.47 8.77 -20.85
N LEU A 109 39.07 8.86 -19.59
CA LEU A 109 37.96 8.10 -19.02
C LEU A 109 36.83 9.06 -18.67
N PHE A 110 35.64 8.79 -19.18
CA PHE A 110 34.48 9.62 -18.99
C PHE A 110 33.75 9.28 -17.68
N SER A 111 33.61 10.30 -16.83
CA SER A 111 32.70 10.33 -15.69
C SER A 111 31.76 11.52 -15.92
N CYS A 112 30.49 11.27 -16.27
CA CYS A 112 29.47 12.31 -16.26
C CYS A 112 28.32 11.93 -15.32
N GLY A 113 28.06 12.82 -14.35
CA GLY A 113 26.68 13.19 -13.98
C GLY A 113 26.04 13.97 -15.15
N HIS A 114 24.73 13.92 -15.40
CA HIS A 114 23.66 14.17 -14.44
C HIS A 114 22.49 13.17 -14.55
N THR A 115 22.50 12.16 -13.68
CA THR A 115 21.42 12.02 -12.69
C THR A 115 21.81 12.94 -11.52
N PRO A 116 20.91 13.66 -10.83
CA PRO A 116 21.29 14.16 -9.50
C PRO A 116 21.78 12.93 -8.72
N PRO A 117 22.99 12.96 -8.15
CA PRO A 117 23.50 11.81 -7.43
C PRO A 117 22.53 11.51 -6.29
N THR A 118 21.90 10.34 -6.32
CA THR A 118 21.44 9.75 -5.07
C THR A 118 22.66 9.67 -4.16
N SER A 119 22.50 10.04 -2.89
CA SER A 119 23.56 10.04 -1.87
C SER A 119 24.16 8.66 -1.56
N SER A 120 23.76 7.62 -2.30
CA SER A 120 24.30 6.27 -2.32
C SER A 120 24.69 5.92 -3.77
N GLY A 121 25.92 5.45 -3.98
CA GLY A 121 26.50 5.16 -5.30
C GLY A 121 25.55 4.45 -6.27
N VAL A 122 25.54 4.91 -7.52
CA VAL A 122 24.54 4.61 -8.55
C VAL A 122 24.29 3.09 -8.72
N PRO A 123 23.12 2.58 -8.32
CA PRO A 123 22.63 1.31 -8.86
C PRO A 123 22.20 1.58 -10.29
N SER A 124 22.56 0.71 -11.25
CA SER A 124 21.86 0.66 -12.52
C SER A 124 20.38 0.46 -12.21
N TRP A 125 19.54 1.48 -12.48
CA TRP A 125 18.10 1.34 -12.29
C TRP A 125 17.62 0.10 -13.05
N PRO A 126 16.74 -0.74 -12.47
CA PRO A 126 16.29 -1.96 -13.12
C PRO A 126 15.21 -1.66 -14.17
N LEU A 127 15.38 -0.59 -14.95
CA LEU A 127 14.46 -0.14 -15.96
C LEU A 127 15.15 0.31 -17.24
N GLU A 128 14.43 0.20 -18.34
CA GLU A 128 14.80 0.72 -19.65
C GLU A 128 13.68 1.62 -20.19
N ILE A 129 14.03 2.78 -20.72
CA ILE A 129 13.05 3.66 -21.38
C ILE A 129 13.02 3.31 -22.87
N ARG A 130 11.86 2.86 -23.35
CA ARG A 130 11.63 2.55 -24.78
C ARG A 130 10.45 3.35 -25.30
N THR A 131 10.42 3.58 -26.61
CA THR A 131 9.21 4.13 -27.25
C THR A 131 8.14 3.04 -27.30
N ALA A 132 6.97 3.33 -26.73
CA ALA A 132 5.78 2.49 -26.80
C ALA A 132 4.83 3.07 -27.86
N GLU A 133 4.33 2.22 -28.75
CA GLU A 133 3.40 2.59 -29.81
C GLU A 133 2.13 3.23 -29.20
N GLY A 134 1.81 4.44 -29.63
CA GLY A 134 0.66 5.21 -29.12
C GLY A 134 0.80 5.80 -27.71
N GLN A 135 1.89 5.55 -26.98
CA GLN A 135 2.06 6.00 -25.57
C GLN A 135 3.33 6.84 -25.33
N GLY A 136 4.11 7.12 -26.36
CA GLY A 136 5.34 7.91 -26.24
C GLY A 136 6.49 7.10 -25.67
N LYS A 137 7.23 7.64 -24.69
CA LYS A 137 8.31 6.89 -24.01
C LYS A 137 7.79 6.29 -22.72
N SER A 138 8.12 5.02 -22.49
CA SER A 138 7.63 4.23 -21.37
C SER A 138 8.78 3.47 -20.72
N ALA A 139 8.72 3.31 -19.40
CA ALA A 139 9.68 2.53 -18.64
C ALA A 139 9.30 1.05 -18.61
N TYR A 140 10.25 0.16 -18.86
CA TYR A 140 10.11 -1.30 -18.85
C TYR A 140 11.07 -1.90 -17.84
N ALA A 141 10.67 -2.95 -17.12
CA ALA A 141 11.54 -3.64 -16.17
C ALA A 141 12.68 -4.40 -16.88
N LEU A 142 13.93 -4.24 -16.43
CA LEU A 142 15.09 -4.98 -16.95
C LEU A 142 15.24 -6.38 -16.35
N GLY A 143 14.64 -6.62 -15.20
CA GLY A 143 14.63 -7.89 -14.47
C GLY A 143 13.32 -8.07 -13.71
N ASP A 144 13.15 -9.23 -13.08
CA ASP A 144 12.01 -9.46 -12.19
C ASP A 144 12.20 -8.66 -10.90
N LEU A 145 11.16 -7.94 -10.50
CA LEU A 145 11.16 -7.05 -9.34
C LEU A 145 10.14 -7.54 -8.33
N PRO A 146 10.49 -7.66 -7.04
CA PRO A 146 9.55 -8.07 -6.01
C PRO A 146 8.49 -6.99 -5.75
N GLY A 147 7.36 -7.40 -5.17
CA GLY A 147 6.31 -6.48 -4.72
C GLY A 147 6.73 -5.70 -3.45
N ASN A 148 6.13 -4.53 -3.24
CA ASN A 148 6.32 -3.66 -2.08
C ASN A 148 7.77 -3.13 -1.87
N GLN A 149 8.59 -3.08 -2.92
CA GLN A 149 9.97 -2.56 -2.86
C GLN A 149 10.07 -1.17 -3.49
N ILE A 150 10.87 -0.27 -2.90
CA ILE A 150 11.23 1.01 -3.53
C ILE A 150 12.22 0.73 -4.67
N LEU A 151 11.81 1.02 -5.90
CA LEU A 151 12.57 0.74 -7.12
C LEU A 151 13.46 1.89 -7.58
N LEU A 152 12.97 3.11 -7.39
CA LEU A 152 13.57 4.33 -7.92
C LEU A 152 13.39 5.41 -6.86
N GLU A 153 14.49 6.01 -6.41
CA GLU A 153 14.48 7.25 -5.64
C GLU A 153 15.14 8.32 -6.51
N GLU A 154 14.45 9.43 -6.74
CA GLU A 154 14.91 10.47 -7.66
C GLU A 154 14.58 11.84 -7.09
N GLU A 155 15.52 12.77 -7.14
CA GLU A 155 15.24 14.16 -6.82
C GLU A 155 14.54 14.87 -7.99
N PRO A 156 13.60 15.79 -7.73
CA PRO A 156 12.96 16.52 -8.80
C PRO A 156 13.97 17.48 -9.46
N PHE A 157 14.12 17.41 -10.78
CA PHE A 157 14.94 18.40 -11.50
C PHE A 157 14.17 19.71 -11.74
N TYR A 158 12.85 19.68 -11.57
CA TYR A 158 12.00 20.86 -11.61
C TYR A 158 10.94 20.81 -10.51
N THR A 159 10.73 21.95 -9.87
CA THR A 159 9.65 22.17 -8.91
C THR A 159 8.87 23.41 -9.31
N ARG A 160 7.56 23.27 -9.46
CA ARG A 160 6.60 24.35 -9.73
C ARG A 160 6.78 25.46 -8.70
N THR A 161 6.94 26.67 -9.20
CA THR A 161 6.99 27.92 -8.43
C THR A 161 5.95 27.90 -7.30
N PRO A 162 6.27 28.16 -6.02
CA PRO A 162 5.31 28.09 -4.92
C PRO A 162 4.17 29.15 -5.06
N PRO A 163 2.97 28.93 -4.47
CA PRO A 163 1.87 29.89 -4.57
C PRO A 163 2.21 31.28 -4.02
N ALA A 164 3.07 31.34 -3.00
CA ALA A 164 3.49 32.58 -2.36
C ALA A 164 4.22 33.54 -3.31
N GLU A 165 4.87 33.04 -4.37
CA GLU A 165 5.52 33.88 -5.39
C GLU A 165 4.52 34.51 -6.37
N LEU A 166 3.29 34.00 -6.45
CA LEU A 166 2.21 34.67 -7.18
C LEU A 166 1.53 35.74 -6.34
N HIS A 167 1.34 35.46 -5.04
CA HIS A 167 0.66 36.37 -4.15
C HIS A 167 1.49 37.64 -3.91
N GLY A 168 0.94 38.80 -4.26
CA GLY A 168 1.59 40.09 -4.07
C GLY A 168 2.40 40.59 -5.27
N ARG A 169 2.34 39.89 -6.41
CA ARG A 169 2.84 40.43 -7.68
C ARG A 169 2.03 41.67 -8.09
N PRO A 170 2.65 42.83 -8.35
CA PRO A 170 1.93 44.04 -8.75
C PRO A 170 1.23 43.88 -10.10
N GLU A 171 1.68 42.93 -10.93
CA GLU A 171 1.04 42.59 -12.21
C GLU A 171 -0.29 41.84 -12.03
N TRP A 172 -0.60 41.36 -10.82
CA TRP A 172 -1.81 40.63 -10.49
C TRP A 172 -2.92 41.57 -10.00
N ASP A 173 -3.27 42.54 -10.84
CA ASP A 173 -4.33 43.51 -10.59
C ASP A 173 -5.73 42.94 -10.88
N GLU A 174 -6.76 43.79 -10.72
CA GLU A 174 -8.15 43.41 -11.01
C GLU A 174 -8.36 43.05 -12.50
N ASP A 175 -7.64 43.74 -13.40
CA ASP A 175 -7.71 43.49 -14.84
C ASP A 175 -7.12 42.13 -15.21
N TRP A 176 -5.97 41.77 -14.62
CA TRP A 176 -5.36 40.46 -14.77
C TRP A 176 -6.31 39.37 -14.26
N SER A 177 -6.91 39.58 -13.07
CA SER A 177 -7.84 38.62 -12.47
C SER A 177 -9.10 38.43 -13.32
N ALA A 178 -9.63 39.53 -13.89
CA ALA A 178 -10.75 39.49 -14.82
C ALA A 178 -10.38 38.80 -16.15
N ALA A 179 -9.18 39.02 -16.68
CA ALA A 179 -8.70 38.34 -17.88
C ALA A 179 -8.49 36.83 -17.65
N PHE A 180 -7.86 36.47 -16.54
CA PHE A 180 -7.59 35.09 -16.17
C PHE A 180 -8.87 34.29 -15.92
N THR A 181 -9.86 34.84 -15.23
CA THR A 181 -11.16 34.18 -14.98
C THR A 181 -11.98 33.96 -16.25
N ARG A 182 -11.71 34.71 -17.33
CA ARG A 182 -12.30 34.47 -18.66
C ARG A 182 -11.65 33.31 -19.41
N ILE A 183 -10.44 32.87 -19.02
CA ILE A 183 -9.76 31.77 -19.70
C ILE A 183 -10.47 30.46 -19.36
N LYS A 184 -11.13 29.92 -20.37
CA LYS A 184 -11.84 28.65 -20.30
C LYS A 184 -11.90 28.00 -21.68
N ALA A 185 -12.04 26.68 -21.71
CA ALA A 185 -12.25 25.92 -22.94
C ALA A 185 -13.32 24.84 -22.75
N PRO A 186 -14.07 24.48 -23.81
CA PRO A 186 -14.98 23.33 -23.74
C PRO A 186 -14.17 22.06 -23.46
N MET A 187 -14.65 21.23 -22.54
CA MET A 187 -14.02 19.95 -22.21
C MET A 187 -14.68 18.85 -23.03
N ARG A 188 -14.30 18.74 -24.31
CA ARG A 188 -14.81 17.70 -25.22
C ARG A 188 -14.35 16.32 -24.77
N LEU A 189 -15.28 15.52 -24.25
CA LEU A 189 -15.01 14.12 -23.95
C LEU A 189 -15.10 13.29 -25.24
N PRO A 190 -14.15 12.38 -25.51
CA PRO A 190 -14.24 11.49 -26.66
C PRO A 190 -15.57 10.73 -26.64
N GLY A 191 -16.39 10.88 -27.69
CA GLY A 191 -17.67 10.19 -27.85
C GLY A 191 -18.89 10.84 -27.20
N GLY A 192 -18.78 12.04 -26.60
CA GLY A 192 -19.91 12.77 -26.01
C GLY A 192 -20.38 13.96 -26.85
N GLU A 193 -21.47 13.84 -27.60
CA GLU A 193 -22.11 14.98 -28.28
C GLU A 193 -22.98 15.85 -27.33
N SER A 194 -22.88 15.68 -26.00
CA SER A 194 -23.79 16.36 -25.07
C SER A 194 -23.41 17.82 -24.84
N GLU A 195 -24.29 18.76 -25.18
CA GLU A 195 -24.17 20.24 -25.03
C GLU A 195 -23.92 20.77 -23.59
N LYS A 196 -23.74 19.91 -22.58
CA LYS A 196 -23.62 20.31 -21.17
C LYS A 196 -22.23 20.09 -20.56
N GLU A 197 -21.19 20.16 -21.36
CA GLU A 197 -19.82 20.01 -20.85
C GLU A 197 -19.45 21.23 -19.99
N LYS A 198 -19.08 20.98 -18.72
CA LYS A 198 -18.50 21.99 -17.85
C LYS A 198 -17.19 22.47 -18.49
N PRO A 199 -16.99 23.78 -18.70
CA PRO A 199 -15.77 24.26 -19.31
C PRO A 199 -14.58 24.01 -18.38
N LEU A 200 -13.44 23.63 -18.96
CA LEU A 200 -12.16 23.61 -18.28
C LEU A 200 -11.74 25.06 -18.02
N LEU A 201 -11.57 25.43 -16.75
CA LEU A 201 -11.12 26.76 -16.34
C LEU A 201 -9.61 26.78 -16.15
N ALA A 202 -8.97 27.92 -16.43
CA ALA A 202 -7.57 28.11 -16.07
C ALA A 202 -7.37 28.03 -14.55
N SER A 203 -6.25 27.42 -14.13
CA SER A 203 -5.84 27.32 -12.74
C SER A 203 -4.57 28.14 -12.50
N THR A 204 -4.42 28.72 -11.32
CA THR A 204 -3.20 29.44 -10.93
C THR A 204 -1.98 28.53 -10.91
N ALA A 205 -2.18 27.21 -10.83
CA ALA A 205 -1.16 26.19 -11.07
C ALA A 205 -0.49 26.34 -12.45
N LEU A 206 -1.26 26.59 -13.51
CA LEU A 206 -0.76 26.74 -14.87
C LEU A 206 0.14 27.98 -14.99
N VAL A 207 -0.23 29.07 -14.32
CA VAL A 207 0.59 30.30 -14.30
C VAL A 207 1.94 30.05 -13.63
N ARG A 208 1.94 29.25 -12.55
CA ARG A 208 3.15 28.86 -11.82
C ARG A 208 4.04 27.96 -12.66
N ASP A 209 3.46 27.16 -13.56
CA ASP A 209 4.19 26.34 -14.52
C ASP A 209 4.86 27.19 -15.60
N VAL A 210 4.17 28.18 -16.16
CA VAL A 210 4.80 29.15 -17.08
C VAL A 210 5.98 29.84 -16.40
N LEU A 211 5.77 30.38 -15.20
CA LEU A 211 6.82 31.11 -14.48
C LEU A 211 8.00 30.20 -14.13
N GLY A 212 7.72 28.96 -13.74
CA GLY A 212 8.76 27.97 -13.45
C GLY A 212 9.56 27.61 -14.71
N PHE A 213 8.88 27.44 -15.85
CA PHE A 213 9.51 27.19 -17.14
C PHE A 213 10.39 28.37 -17.59
N VAL A 214 9.88 29.60 -17.53
CA VAL A 214 10.61 30.81 -17.94
C VAL A 214 11.85 31.07 -17.08
N LYS A 215 11.77 30.83 -15.76
CA LYS A 215 12.89 30.99 -14.84
C LYS A 215 13.94 29.87 -14.95
N MET A 216 13.63 28.77 -15.63
CA MET A 216 14.49 27.59 -15.72
C MET A 216 15.70 27.84 -16.65
N PRO A 217 16.92 27.39 -16.27
CA PRO A 217 18.09 27.40 -17.15
C PRO A 217 17.81 26.72 -18.50
N GLU A 218 18.42 27.21 -19.57
CA GLU A 218 18.18 26.71 -20.95
C GLU A 218 18.43 25.20 -21.10
N SER A 219 19.48 24.68 -20.46
CA SER A 219 19.79 23.25 -20.45
C SER A 219 18.68 22.40 -19.82
N LEU A 220 18.11 22.89 -18.71
CA LEU A 220 16.99 22.22 -18.03
C LEU A 220 15.68 22.39 -18.79
N ARG A 221 15.47 23.52 -19.48
CA ARG A 221 14.32 23.71 -20.38
C ARG A 221 14.35 22.69 -21.51
N GLY A 222 15.50 22.50 -22.17
CA GLY A 222 15.65 21.47 -23.20
C GLY A 222 15.35 20.06 -22.67
N ALA A 223 15.76 19.78 -21.44
CA ALA A 223 15.43 18.55 -20.72
C ALA A 223 13.91 18.40 -20.50
N LEU A 224 13.24 19.44 -20.01
CA LEU A 224 11.78 19.45 -19.79
C LEU A 224 11.01 19.29 -21.11
N LEU A 225 11.46 19.96 -22.17
CA LEU A 225 10.86 19.88 -23.50
C LEU A 225 11.02 18.49 -24.15
N SER A 226 11.85 17.62 -23.59
CA SER A 226 12.01 16.23 -24.05
C SER A 226 10.94 15.26 -23.52
N PHE A 227 10.04 15.73 -22.66
CA PHE A 227 8.91 14.96 -22.13
C PHE A 227 7.69 15.01 -23.07
N SER A 228 6.73 14.12 -22.83
CA SER A 228 5.50 14.06 -23.64
C SER A 228 4.58 15.22 -23.31
N PHE A 229 4.01 15.85 -24.35
CA PHE A 229 2.94 16.84 -24.25
C PHE A 229 2.03 16.71 -25.48
N PRO A 230 0.74 17.09 -25.39
CA PRO A 230 -0.17 17.02 -26.53
C PRO A 230 0.26 17.97 -27.65
N ALA A 231 -0.05 17.61 -28.90
CA ALA A 231 0.18 18.49 -30.05
C ALA A 231 -0.55 19.83 -29.85
N LEU A 232 0.04 20.93 -30.30
CA LEU A 232 -0.49 22.28 -30.07
C LEU A 232 -1.76 22.58 -30.86
N ASP A 233 -2.01 21.80 -31.92
CA ASP A 233 -3.20 21.82 -32.77
C ASP A 233 -4.24 20.77 -32.37
N LEU A 234 -3.99 19.98 -31.31
CA LEU A 234 -4.96 19.02 -30.80
C LEU A 234 -6.18 19.76 -30.24
N GLU A 235 -7.36 19.44 -30.76
CA GLU A 235 -8.65 19.93 -30.25
C GLU A 235 -8.94 19.40 -28.84
N HIS A 236 -8.29 19.99 -27.83
CA HIS A 236 -8.39 19.57 -26.44
C HIS A 236 -8.44 20.79 -25.53
N GLY A 237 -9.40 20.83 -24.59
CA GLY A 237 -9.62 22.00 -23.76
C GLY A 237 -8.38 22.45 -22.96
N LEU A 238 -7.51 21.52 -22.56
CA LEU A 238 -6.23 21.86 -21.90
C LEU A 238 -5.27 22.62 -22.83
N VAL A 239 -5.22 22.26 -24.11
CA VAL A 239 -4.36 22.91 -25.12
C VAL A 239 -4.84 24.34 -25.37
N ASP A 240 -6.16 24.53 -25.47
CA ASP A 240 -6.79 25.84 -25.62
C ASP A 240 -6.58 26.74 -24.39
N VAL A 241 -6.78 26.20 -23.18
CA VAL A 241 -6.55 26.93 -21.92
C VAL A 241 -5.08 27.31 -21.81
N ALA A 242 -4.15 26.41 -22.15
CA ALA A 242 -2.72 26.69 -22.14
C ALA A 242 -2.35 27.79 -23.14
N LEU A 243 -2.94 27.80 -24.35
CA LEU A 243 -2.69 28.84 -25.36
C LEU A 243 -3.18 30.21 -24.89
N GLN A 244 -4.43 30.28 -24.42
CA GLN A 244 -5.02 31.53 -23.91
C GLN A 244 -4.20 32.07 -22.72
N LEU A 245 -3.75 31.17 -21.84
CA LEU A 245 -2.92 31.56 -20.71
C LEU A 245 -1.52 32.01 -21.13
N ALA A 246 -0.88 31.32 -22.07
CA ALA A 246 0.41 31.71 -22.61
C ALA A 246 0.38 33.13 -23.21
N LYS A 247 -0.70 33.48 -23.93
CA LYS A 247 -0.93 34.84 -24.45
C LYS A 247 -1.05 35.86 -23.33
N LEU A 248 -1.88 35.59 -22.31
CA LEU A 248 -2.04 36.47 -21.16
C LEU A 248 -0.72 36.66 -20.40
N CYS A 249 0.05 35.58 -20.20
CA CYS A 249 1.36 35.64 -19.57
C CYS A 249 2.36 36.47 -20.39
N LYS A 250 2.45 36.27 -21.71
CA LYS A 250 3.34 37.08 -22.59
C LYS A 250 2.99 38.57 -22.54
N GLU A 251 1.70 38.91 -22.51
CA GLU A 251 1.24 40.30 -22.45
C GLU A 251 1.57 40.95 -21.10
N ARG A 252 1.25 40.26 -19.99
CA ARG A 252 1.18 40.87 -18.66
C ARG A 252 2.40 40.62 -17.78
N LEU A 253 3.14 39.53 -17.97
CA LEU A 253 4.26 39.17 -17.11
C LEU A 253 5.60 39.54 -17.78
N PRO A 254 6.43 40.38 -17.16
CA PRO A 254 7.66 40.88 -17.78
C PRO A 254 8.64 39.77 -18.15
N GLU A 255 8.74 38.71 -17.35
CA GLU A 255 9.65 37.58 -17.61
C GLU A 255 9.19 36.76 -18.84
N CYS A 256 7.89 36.72 -19.12
CA CYS A 256 7.33 35.97 -20.24
C CYS A 256 7.48 36.70 -21.58
N LYS A 257 7.75 38.01 -21.58
CA LYS A 257 7.86 38.82 -22.81
C LYS A 257 8.98 38.38 -23.74
N ALA A 258 10.04 37.78 -23.19
CA ALA A 258 11.19 37.30 -23.95
C ALA A 258 10.94 35.98 -24.71
N PHE A 259 9.77 35.36 -24.51
CA PHE A 259 9.45 34.04 -25.06
C PHE A 259 8.31 34.14 -26.08
N GLU A 260 8.33 33.27 -27.08
CA GLU A 260 7.18 33.10 -27.97
C GLU A 260 6.02 32.40 -27.27
N VAL A 261 4.79 32.71 -27.70
CA VAL A 261 3.56 32.20 -27.07
C VAL A 261 3.55 30.67 -27.12
N GLU A 262 4.01 30.11 -28.23
CA GLU A 262 4.14 28.67 -28.47
C GLU A 262 5.07 28.02 -27.45
N TRP A 263 6.22 28.64 -27.14
CA TRP A 263 7.14 28.14 -26.13
C TRP A 263 6.55 28.17 -24.72
N LEU A 264 5.81 29.23 -24.39
CA LEU A 264 5.10 29.33 -23.11
C LEU A 264 3.97 28.29 -23.02
N GLN A 265 3.23 28.07 -24.10
CA GLN A 265 2.18 27.06 -24.19
C GLN A 265 2.75 25.65 -24.01
N ILE A 266 3.85 25.31 -24.71
CA ILE A 266 4.54 24.03 -24.54
C ILE A 266 5.02 23.89 -23.09
N GLY A 267 5.60 24.95 -22.50
CA GLY A 267 6.05 24.97 -21.10
C GLY A 267 4.94 24.62 -20.11
N ILE A 268 3.71 25.12 -20.31
CA ILE A 268 2.54 24.76 -19.51
C ILE A 268 2.22 23.27 -19.69
N LEU A 269 2.02 22.86 -20.94
CA LEU A 269 1.54 21.52 -21.29
C LEU A 269 2.51 20.44 -20.81
N VAL A 270 3.81 20.62 -21.09
CA VAL A 270 4.83 19.65 -20.70
C VAL A 270 4.97 19.57 -19.18
N THR A 271 4.77 20.67 -18.46
CA THR A 271 4.84 20.64 -17.01
C THR A 271 3.63 19.91 -16.44
N GLU A 272 2.41 20.33 -16.78
CA GLU A 272 1.19 19.73 -16.20
C GLU A 272 1.04 18.25 -16.53
N MET A 273 1.43 17.82 -17.74
CA MET A 273 1.30 16.42 -18.13
C MET A 273 2.31 15.50 -17.42
N ASN A 274 3.37 16.06 -16.83
CA ASN A 274 4.49 15.30 -16.26
C ASN A 274 4.68 15.56 -14.76
N ILE A 275 3.78 16.29 -14.12
CA ILE A 275 3.92 16.73 -12.73
C ILE A 275 3.38 15.71 -11.72
N PHE A 276 4.14 15.51 -10.66
CA PHE A 276 3.83 14.66 -9.52
C PHE A 276 3.33 15.49 -8.32
N PRO A 277 2.75 14.83 -7.29
CA PRO A 277 2.29 15.50 -6.08
C PRO A 277 3.34 16.43 -5.46
N GLY A 278 2.90 17.65 -5.11
CA GLY A 278 3.78 18.71 -4.64
C GLY A 278 4.32 19.60 -5.76
N GLY A 279 3.90 19.38 -7.00
CA GLY A 279 4.28 20.22 -8.13
C GLY A 279 5.70 19.93 -8.62
N ARG A 280 6.08 18.66 -8.76
CA ARG A 280 7.45 18.24 -9.05
C ARG A 280 7.54 17.45 -10.33
N VAL A 281 8.58 17.65 -11.13
CA VAL A 281 8.88 16.85 -12.33
C VAL A 281 10.23 16.16 -12.13
N PHE A 282 10.28 14.89 -12.50
CA PHE A 282 11.40 13.99 -12.25
C PHE A 282 11.96 13.49 -13.58
N TRP A 283 13.26 13.23 -13.66
CA TRP A 283 13.88 12.92 -14.95
C TRP A 283 13.43 11.55 -15.49
N THR A 284 13.31 10.57 -14.60
CA THR A 284 12.97 9.19 -14.90
C THR A 284 11.52 8.90 -14.55
N MET A 285 11.02 9.34 -13.38
CA MET A 285 9.63 9.04 -12.99
C MET A 285 8.59 9.66 -13.92
N SER A 286 8.87 10.83 -14.50
CA SER A 286 7.96 11.47 -15.47
C SER A 286 7.93 10.80 -16.85
N ARG A 287 8.68 9.71 -17.06
CA ARG A 287 8.61 8.87 -18.27
C ARG A 287 7.83 7.57 -18.05
N ILE A 288 7.16 7.44 -16.90
CA ILE A 288 6.39 6.25 -16.55
C ILE A 288 4.94 6.45 -16.95
N ASN A 289 4.36 5.46 -17.62
CA ASN A 289 3.02 5.58 -18.17
C ASN A 289 1.97 5.65 -17.07
N HIS A 290 0.87 6.30 -17.40
CA HIS A 290 -0.33 6.26 -16.60
C HIS A 290 -1.09 4.94 -16.79
N SER A 291 -1.56 4.33 -15.71
CA SER A 291 -2.54 3.22 -15.77
C SER A 291 -3.59 3.34 -14.67
N CYS A 292 -4.79 2.86 -14.98
CA CYS A 292 -5.88 2.71 -14.03
C CYS A 292 -5.64 1.54 -13.06
N ALA A 293 -4.85 0.56 -13.51
CA ALA A 293 -4.33 -0.56 -12.73
C ALA A 293 -2.80 -0.43 -12.64
N PRO A 294 -2.27 0.53 -11.85
CA PRO A 294 -0.83 0.76 -11.76
C PRO A 294 -0.13 -0.43 -11.11
N ASN A 295 1.08 -0.75 -11.55
CA ASN A 295 1.96 -1.71 -10.86
C ASN A 295 2.99 -1.02 -9.95
N CYS A 296 3.10 0.31 -10.01
CA CYS A 296 3.93 1.13 -9.14
C CYS A 296 3.11 2.25 -8.46
N VAL A 297 3.52 2.68 -7.27
CA VAL A 297 2.94 3.82 -6.56
C VAL A 297 4.01 4.85 -6.20
N PHE A 298 3.71 6.12 -6.43
CA PHE A 298 4.56 7.22 -5.99
C PHE A 298 4.49 7.38 -4.47
N THR A 299 5.66 7.41 -3.84
CA THR A 299 5.86 7.61 -2.41
C THR A 299 6.59 8.92 -2.19
N ASN A 300 6.11 9.70 -1.22
CA ASN A 300 6.66 11.00 -0.86
C ASN A 300 6.88 11.01 0.64
N ALA A 301 8.13 10.81 1.05
CA ALA A 301 8.58 11.06 2.41
C ALA A 301 9.33 12.40 2.44
N PRO A 302 9.40 13.12 3.58
CA PRO A 302 10.18 14.34 3.68
C PRO A 302 11.62 14.12 3.21
N GLY A 303 12.02 14.80 2.12
CA GLY A 303 13.36 14.67 1.52
C GLY A 303 13.60 13.40 0.70
N ARG A 304 12.60 12.54 0.47
CA ARG A 304 12.72 11.36 -0.39
C ARG A 304 11.49 11.17 -1.26
N TRP A 305 11.71 11.15 -2.57
CA TRP A 305 10.69 10.85 -3.56
C TRP A 305 11.05 9.53 -4.22
N GLY A 306 10.13 8.57 -4.17
CA GLY A 306 10.40 7.23 -4.64
C GLY A 306 9.21 6.58 -5.33
N LEU A 307 9.46 5.59 -6.17
CA LEU A 307 8.44 4.69 -6.69
C LEU A 307 8.55 3.33 -6.04
N ARG A 308 7.43 2.82 -5.55
CA ARG A 308 7.34 1.51 -4.91
C ARG A 308 6.49 0.57 -5.76
N THR A 309 6.91 -0.68 -5.91
CA THR A 309 6.07 -1.71 -6.55
C THR A 309 4.83 -2.02 -5.71
N LEU A 310 3.67 -2.15 -6.35
CA LEU A 310 2.45 -2.63 -5.72
C LEU A 310 2.34 -4.15 -5.75
N ARG A 311 2.92 -4.77 -6.78
CA ARG A 311 3.01 -6.22 -6.98
C ARG A 311 4.35 -6.57 -7.63
N PRO A 312 4.75 -7.85 -7.66
CA PRO A 312 5.89 -8.26 -8.47
C PRO A 312 5.70 -7.81 -9.93
N ILE A 313 6.77 -7.29 -10.53
CA ILE A 313 6.83 -6.82 -11.92
C ILE A 313 7.79 -7.75 -12.66
N ARG A 314 7.33 -8.38 -13.74
CA ARG A 314 8.18 -9.29 -14.52
C ARG A 314 9.13 -8.51 -15.41
N LYS A 315 10.28 -9.10 -15.73
CA LYS A 315 11.18 -8.58 -16.76
C LYS A 315 10.42 -8.31 -18.07
N GLY A 316 10.61 -7.12 -18.63
CA GLY A 316 9.94 -6.66 -19.86
C GLY A 316 8.53 -6.10 -19.65
N GLU A 317 8.01 -6.09 -18.42
CA GLU A 317 6.71 -5.49 -18.13
C GLU A 317 6.83 -3.95 -18.04
N VAL A 318 5.82 -3.24 -18.55
CA VAL A 318 5.75 -1.77 -18.50
C VAL A 318 5.49 -1.31 -17.07
N TRP A 319 6.29 -0.37 -16.58
CA TRP A 319 6.02 0.31 -15.32
C TRP A 319 4.90 1.31 -15.53
N THR A 320 3.91 1.24 -14.66
CA THR A 320 2.74 2.10 -14.71
C THR A 320 2.44 2.67 -13.34
N THR A 321 2.08 3.95 -13.31
CA THR A 321 1.70 4.69 -12.11
C THR A 321 0.32 5.31 -12.29
N LYS A 322 -0.34 5.62 -11.17
CA LYS A 322 -1.60 6.38 -11.20
C LYS A 322 -1.30 7.85 -10.99
N VAL A 323 -1.66 8.67 -11.98
CA VAL A 323 -1.47 10.12 -11.96
C VAL A 323 -2.60 10.71 -11.13
N ARG A 324 -2.25 11.58 -10.19
CA ARG A 324 -3.23 12.24 -9.33
C ARG A 324 -3.96 13.32 -10.14
N GLY A 325 -5.17 13.03 -10.60
CA GLY A 325 -6.01 13.97 -11.37
C GLY A 325 -6.85 13.30 -12.47
N SER A 326 -6.49 12.08 -12.86
CA SER A 326 -7.10 11.33 -13.97
C SER A 326 -8.44 10.65 -13.64
N ARG A 327 -9.21 11.15 -12.65
CA ARG A 327 -10.54 10.58 -12.33
C ARG A 327 -11.44 10.51 -13.57
N SER A 328 -11.26 11.39 -14.56
CA SER A 328 -12.03 11.38 -15.81
C SER A 328 -11.43 10.50 -16.92
N TYR A 329 -10.10 10.31 -16.97
CA TYR A 329 -9.47 9.56 -18.08
C TYR A 329 -9.60 8.04 -17.95
N CYS A 330 -9.66 7.51 -16.73
CA CYS A 330 -9.80 6.06 -16.52
C CYS A 330 -11.19 5.50 -16.84
N PHE A 331 -12.22 6.36 -16.86
CA PHE A 331 -13.58 5.96 -17.24
C PHE A 331 -13.74 5.72 -18.75
N LEU A 332 -12.84 6.26 -19.58
CA LEU A 332 -12.99 6.28 -21.04
C LEU A 332 -12.63 4.96 -21.75
N LEU A 333 -11.95 4.01 -21.09
CA LEU A 333 -11.57 2.73 -21.70
C LEU A 333 -12.56 1.59 -21.42
N ALA A 334 -13.60 1.81 -20.62
CA ALA A 334 -14.39 0.72 -20.06
C ALA A 334 -15.87 0.64 -20.47
N ASN A 335 -16.51 1.68 -21.04
CA ASN A 335 -17.92 1.56 -21.45
C ASN A 335 -18.30 2.49 -22.62
N ALA A 336 -18.72 1.87 -23.72
CA ALA A 336 -19.65 2.42 -24.70
C ALA A 336 -21.07 1.90 -24.36
N ASP A 337 -22.09 2.73 -24.65
CA ASP A 337 -23.55 2.50 -24.54
C ASP A 337 -24.29 3.05 -23.28
N GLY A 338 -25.04 4.15 -23.48
CA GLY A 338 -26.48 4.18 -23.13
C GLY A 338 -27.02 5.14 -22.04
N PHE A 339 -27.48 6.33 -22.48
CA PHE A 339 -28.70 7.07 -22.04
C PHE A 339 -28.78 7.92 -20.73
N SER A 340 -29.75 8.85 -20.75
CA SER A 340 -29.67 10.28 -20.39
C SER A 340 -30.88 10.88 -19.64
N GLY A 341 -30.69 12.04 -18.98
CA GLY A 341 -31.71 13.10 -18.70
C GLY A 341 -31.78 13.57 -17.23
N GLY A 342 -32.00 14.82 -16.77
CA GLY A 342 -32.24 16.19 -17.32
C GLY A 342 -32.13 17.25 -16.17
N GLN A 343 -31.52 18.44 -16.38
CA GLN A 343 -32.04 19.85 -16.23
C GLN A 343 -32.56 20.34 -14.83
N ASN A 344 -32.55 21.60 -14.37
CA ASN A 344 -31.71 22.82 -14.38
C ASN A 344 -32.60 23.96 -13.79
N VAL A 345 -32.19 24.72 -12.76
CA VAL A 345 -32.72 26.09 -12.50
C VAL A 345 -31.60 26.97 -11.93
N SER A 346 -31.43 28.16 -12.53
CA SER A 346 -30.50 29.23 -12.13
C SER A 346 -31.14 30.20 -11.13
N PHE A 347 -30.36 30.92 -10.32
CA PHE A 347 -30.42 32.41 -10.27
C PHE A 347 -29.22 32.99 -9.50
N ALA A 348 -28.85 34.22 -9.89
CA ALA A 348 -27.64 34.94 -9.54
C ALA A 348 -27.85 36.06 -8.50
N SER A 349 -26.72 36.47 -7.91
CA SER A 349 -26.33 37.83 -7.46
C SER A 349 -26.96 38.46 -6.20
N ALA A 350 -26.10 38.75 -5.22
CA ALA A 350 -26.00 40.07 -4.58
C ALA A 350 -24.61 40.24 -3.93
N LEU A 351 -23.92 41.34 -4.26
CA LEU A 351 -22.57 41.73 -3.88
C LEU A 351 -22.64 43.22 -3.48
N ALA A 352 -22.09 43.59 -2.32
CA ALA A 352 -21.57 44.93 -1.94
C ALA A 352 -21.04 44.82 -0.49
N ALA A 353 -19.73 44.89 -0.22
CA ALA A 353 -18.90 46.10 -0.10
C ALA A 353 -19.45 47.05 1.00
N GLU A 354 -18.72 47.55 2.01
CA GLU A 354 -17.37 48.12 2.02
C GLU A 354 -16.71 48.05 3.42
N VAL A 355 -15.38 47.96 3.40
CA VAL A 355 -14.40 48.36 4.42
C VAL A 355 -14.03 49.82 4.09
N PRO A 356 -13.81 50.79 5.02
CA PRO A 356 -12.43 50.95 5.51
C PRO A 356 -12.15 51.65 6.86
N ARG A 357 -10.94 51.29 7.35
CA ARG A 357 -9.92 52.11 8.04
C ARG A 357 -9.96 52.28 9.57
N ILE A 358 -8.95 51.65 10.17
CA ILE A 358 -8.24 51.99 11.41
C ILE A 358 -7.52 53.35 11.25
N PRO A 359 -7.37 54.16 12.31
CA PRO A 359 -6.04 54.32 12.92
C PRO A 359 -6.01 54.38 14.46
N MET A 360 -4.78 54.21 14.96
CA MET A 360 -4.35 53.97 16.34
C MET A 360 -4.56 55.06 17.40
N ARG A 361 -4.60 54.59 18.67
CA ARG A 361 -4.02 55.13 19.94
C ARG A 361 -4.27 56.61 20.32
N ARG A 362 -4.90 56.81 21.49
CA ARG A 362 -4.28 57.34 22.74
C ARG A 362 -5.28 57.51 23.92
N ARG A 363 -4.84 57.07 25.11
CA ARG A 363 -5.03 57.61 26.48
C ARG A 363 -6.39 58.20 26.93
N GLY A 364 -6.91 57.63 28.02
CA GLY A 364 -6.91 58.32 29.33
C GLY A 364 -8.22 58.88 29.90
N LEU A 365 -8.54 58.40 31.12
CA LEU A 365 -9.22 59.04 32.25
C LEU A 365 -10.76 59.23 32.31
N LYS A 366 -11.31 58.54 33.33
CA LYS A 366 -12.21 58.99 34.42
C LYS A 366 -13.43 59.87 34.07
N SER A 367 -14.65 59.37 34.38
CA SER A 367 -15.33 59.61 35.68
C SER A 367 -16.87 59.57 35.59
N LYS A 368 -17.47 59.24 36.74
CA LYS A 368 -18.83 59.56 37.25
C LYS A 368 -20.04 58.72 36.82
N ALA A 369 -20.47 57.88 37.77
CA ALA A 369 -21.85 57.49 38.03
C ALA A 369 -22.68 58.70 38.59
N PRO A 370 -24.01 58.64 38.84
CA PRO A 370 -24.56 57.76 39.89
C PRO A 370 -26.04 57.26 39.78
N LEU A 371 -26.36 56.28 40.65
CA LEU A 371 -27.61 56.01 41.41
C LEU A 371 -28.89 55.68 40.59
N VAL A 372 -29.68 54.63 40.89
CA VAL A 372 -30.45 54.40 42.13
C VAL A 372 -30.75 52.89 42.33
N SER A 373 -30.68 52.42 43.58
CA SER A 373 -31.03 51.10 44.16
C SER A 373 -32.50 51.09 44.69
N PRO A 374 -33.00 50.27 45.66
CA PRO A 374 -32.44 49.12 46.41
C PRO A 374 -33.45 47.98 46.83
N TRP A 375 -32.95 47.02 47.63
CA TRP A 375 -33.63 46.06 48.55
C TRP A 375 -34.21 44.75 47.93
N VAL A 376 -34.04 43.54 48.47
CA VAL A 376 -33.89 43.02 49.86
C VAL A 376 -32.99 41.77 49.87
N GLY A 377 -32.23 41.58 50.95
CA GLY A 377 -31.42 40.38 51.21
C GLY A 377 -31.93 39.45 52.33
N LEU A 378 -30.98 38.62 52.80
CA LEU A 378 -31.04 37.55 53.83
C LEU A 378 -31.65 36.21 53.37
N GLY A 379 -31.09 35.03 53.69
CA GLY A 379 -29.95 34.68 54.52
C GLY A 379 -30.16 33.27 55.11
N PHE A 380 -29.21 32.37 54.85
CA PHE A 380 -28.82 31.13 55.56
C PHE A 380 -29.86 30.14 56.14
N ALA A 381 -29.71 28.85 55.78
CA ALA A 381 -29.70 27.74 56.74
C ALA A 381 -29.02 26.48 56.17
N VAL A 382 -28.04 25.97 56.92
CA VAL A 382 -27.45 24.63 56.79
C VAL A 382 -28.40 23.61 57.43
N LYS A 383 -28.65 22.48 56.75
CA LYS A 383 -29.11 21.24 57.41
C LYS A 383 -28.51 20.01 56.73
N THR A 384 -27.90 19.18 57.55
CA THR A 384 -27.41 17.83 57.31
C THR A 384 -28.54 16.85 57.03
N GLY A 385 -28.34 15.92 56.10
CA GLY A 385 -29.21 14.77 55.87
C GLY A 385 -28.54 13.73 54.98
N THR A 386 -28.32 12.55 55.53
CA THR A 386 -27.84 11.31 54.89
C THR A 386 -28.92 10.69 54.00
N ALA A 387 -28.59 10.29 52.77
CA ALA A 387 -29.30 9.25 52.01
C ALA A 387 -28.46 8.75 50.82
N ASP A 388 -28.36 7.42 50.71
CA ASP A 388 -27.80 6.67 49.59
C ASP A 388 -28.46 7.00 48.25
N VAL A 389 -27.67 7.18 47.18
CA VAL A 389 -28.13 7.16 45.79
C VAL A 389 -27.06 6.58 44.87
N GLU A 390 -27.38 5.46 44.22
CA GLU A 390 -26.66 4.89 43.07
C GLU A 390 -26.50 5.91 41.94
N ALA A 391 -25.25 6.15 41.52
CA ALA A 391 -24.94 7.06 40.42
C ALA A 391 -25.18 6.39 39.05
N SER A 392 -26.29 6.76 38.40
CA SER A 392 -26.57 6.42 36.99
C SER A 392 -25.82 7.34 36.01
N PRO A 393 -25.19 6.81 34.94
CA PRO A 393 -24.39 7.58 33.98
C PRO A 393 -25.29 8.21 32.90
N LYS A 394 -25.94 9.34 33.18
CA LYS A 394 -26.86 10.01 32.21
C LYS A 394 -26.43 11.39 31.71
N ARG A 395 -25.20 11.85 31.99
CA ARG A 395 -24.73 13.18 31.54
C ARG A 395 -23.75 13.19 30.36
N TRP A 396 -23.24 12.04 29.93
CA TRP A 396 -22.18 11.99 28.90
C TRP A 396 -22.73 11.85 27.45
N LEU A 397 -23.93 11.29 27.28
CA LEU A 397 -24.50 10.97 25.96
C LEU A 397 -24.84 12.19 25.06
N PRO A 398 -25.40 13.31 25.57
CA PRO A 398 -25.75 14.45 24.70
C PRO A 398 -24.54 15.14 24.05
N ASN A 399 -23.37 15.02 24.67
CA ASN A 399 -22.14 15.60 24.14
C ASN A 399 -21.52 14.70 23.06
N LEU A 400 -21.61 13.38 23.20
CA LEU A 400 -21.13 12.42 22.21
C LEU A 400 -21.97 12.46 20.91
N GLU A 401 -23.28 12.64 21.03
CA GLU A 401 -24.20 12.79 19.89
C GLU A 401 -23.91 14.07 19.08
N LYS A 402 -23.62 15.17 19.79
CA LYS A 402 -23.19 16.44 19.18
C LYS A 402 -21.83 16.30 18.50
N GLU A 403 -20.87 15.63 19.14
CA GLU A 403 -19.54 15.40 18.57
C GLU A 403 -19.57 14.50 17.33
N LEU A 404 -20.37 13.43 17.34
CA LEU A 404 -20.55 12.55 16.17
C LEU A 404 -21.25 13.27 15.01
N SER A 405 -22.27 14.10 15.29
CA SER A 405 -22.91 14.94 14.26
C SER A 405 -21.96 15.98 13.68
N GLU A 406 -21.14 16.63 14.51
CA GLU A 406 -20.16 17.60 14.04
C GLU A 406 -19.02 16.95 13.25
N VAL A 407 -18.62 15.73 13.59
CA VAL A 407 -17.65 14.93 12.82
C VAL A 407 -18.25 14.51 11.47
N ALA A 408 -19.49 14.03 11.44
CA ALA A 408 -20.18 13.69 10.20
C ALA A 408 -20.36 14.91 9.28
N GLN A 409 -20.76 16.08 9.82
CA GLN A 409 -20.88 17.32 9.07
C GLN A 409 -19.53 17.76 8.46
N ARG A 410 -18.44 17.66 9.24
CA ARG A 410 -17.09 18.05 8.80
C ARG A 410 -16.47 17.07 7.80
N VAL A 411 -16.75 15.78 7.93
CA VAL A 411 -16.18 14.73 7.07
C VAL A 411 -16.94 14.61 5.75
N PHE A 412 -18.26 14.83 5.75
CA PHE A 412 -19.11 14.57 4.59
C PHE A 412 -19.66 15.83 3.90
N ALA A 413 -19.35 17.04 4.40
CA ALA A 413 -19.84 18.31 3.85
C ALA A 413 -21.37 18.37 3.64
N LEU A 414 -22.13 17.66 4.48
CA LEU A 414 -23.59 17.62 4.44
C LEU A 414 -24.15 18.96 4.94
N SER A 415 -24.85 19.68 4.06
CA SER A 415 -25.67 20.84 4.45
C SER A 415 -27.09 20.37 4.73
N LEU A 416 -27.49 20.33 6.00
CA LEU A 416 -28.88 20.13 6.39
C LEU A 416 -29.59 21.50 6.49
N PRO A 417 -30.83 21.64 6.00
CA PRO A 417 -31.59 22.88 6.17
C PRO A 417 -31.90 23.14 7.65
N ASP A 418 -31.81 24.40 8.08
CA ASP A 418 -32.11 24.84 9.44
C ASP A 418 -33.55 24.44 9.84
N GLN A 419 -33.69 23.55 10.83
CA GLN A 419 -34.99 23.25 11.45
C GLN A 419 -35.26 24.13 12.69
N PRO A 420 -36.51 24.61 12.86
CA PRO A 420 -36.89 25.42 14.01
C PRO A 420 -36.96 24.57 15.29
N ARG A 421 -36.48 25.15 16.40
CA ARG A 421 -36.47 24.53 17.73
C ARG A 421 -37.89 24.17 18.20
N ALA A 422 -38.24 22.88 18.20
CA ALA A 422 -39.41 22.37 18.91
C ALA A 422 -39.02 21.93 20.34
N SER A 423 -39.91 22.26 21.28
CA SER A 423 -39.77 22.12 22.73
C SER A 423 -39.70 20.68 23.23
N GLN A 424 -38.90 20.49 24.28
CA GLN A 424 -38.66 19.24 25.02
C GLN A 424 -39.95 18.55 25.48
N ALA A 425 -40.18 17.32 25.00
CA ALA A 425 -41.01 16.34 25.69
C ALA A 425 -40.47 14.92 25.45
N GLY A 426 -39.94 14.30 26.51
CA GLY A 426 -39.86 12.85 26.74
C GLY A 426 -39.29 11.95 25.64
N VAL A 427 -38.00 12.05 25.32
CA VAL A 427 -37.32 11.07 24.44
C VAL A 427 -36.80 9.89 25.27
N LYS A 428 -37.37 8.69 25.06
CA LYS A 428 -36.72 7.42 25.42
C LYS A 428 -35.57 7.21 24.42
N GLY A 429 -34.36 6.95 24.93
CA GLY A 429 -33.13 6.89 24.13
C GLY A 429 -33.20 5.90 22.97
N LEU A 430 -32.58 6.27 21.85
CA LEU A 430 -32.38 5.43 20.66
C LEU A 430 -31.62 4.16 21.03
N ALA A 431 -32.14 3.00 20.61
CA ALA A 431 -31.43 1.74 20.71
C ALA A 431 -30.28 1.74 19.70
N LEU A 432 -29.06 1.47 20.17
CA LEU A 432 -27.89 1.33 19.31
C LEU A 432 -28.04 0.10 18.40
N PRO A 433 -27.43 0.12 17.19
CA PRO A 433 -27.35 -1.07 16.34
C PRO A 433 -26.70 -2.23 17.09
N ASP A 434 -27.13 -3.45 16.78
CA ASP A 434 -26.57 -4.68 17.34
C ASP A 434 -25.06 -4.79 17.05
N GLU A 435 -24.27 -5.22 18.05
CA GLU A 435 -22.82 -5.36 17.97
C GLU A 435 -22.39 -6.29 16.82
N GLY A 436 -23.16 -7.34 16.55
CA GLY A 436 -22.91 -8.29 15.47
C GLY A 436 -23.02 -7.65 14.09
N PHE A 437 -23.93 -6.70 13.91
CA PHE A 437 -24.07 -5.94 12.66
C PHE A 437 -22.83 -5.07 12.40
N VAL A 438 -22.39 -4.33 13.43
CA VAL A 438 -21.20 -3.46 13.34
C VAL A 438 -19.95 -4.28 13.03
N LEU A 439 -19.75 -5.41 13.71
CA LEU A 439 -18.60 -6.29 13.50
C LEU A 439 -18.59 -6.94 12.11
N THR A 440 -19.74 -7.36 11.60
CA THR A 440 -19.85 -7.97 10.26
C THR A 440 -19.51 -6.96 9.17
N ALA A 441 -19.99 -5.74 9.31
CA ALA A 441 -19.75 -4.70 8.33
C ALA A 441 -18.30 -4.19 8.35
N LEU A 442 -17.66 -4.15 9.54
CA LEU A 442 -16.23 -3.84 9.66
C LEU A 442 -15.35 -4.93 9.07
N ARG A 443 -15.70 -6.22 9.23
CA ARG A 443 -14.97 -7.34 8.60
C ARG A 443 -15.06 -7.29 7.08
N LEU A 444 -16.26 -7.06 6.54
CA LEU A 444 -16.46 -6.93 5.09
C LEU A 444 -15.67 -5.75 4.50
N ALA A 445 -15.56 -4.64 5.22
CA ALA A 445 -14.76 -3.49 4.82
C ALA A 445 -13.24 -3.78 4.84
N ASP A 446 -12.77 -4.62 5.77
CA ASP A 446 -11.35 -5.01 5.88
C ASP A 446 -10.95 -6.02 4.78
N ASP A 447 -11.81 -7.00 4.49
CA ASP A 447 -11.63 -7.97 3.41
C ASP A 447 -11.60 -7.26 2.03
N ALA A 448 -12.56 -6.37 1.78
CA ALA A 448 -12.61 -5.57 0.55
C ALA A 448 -11.44 -4.57 0.45
N GLY A 449 -11.01 -3.99 1.58
CA GLY A 449 -9.85 -3.11 1.65
C GLY A 449 -8.54 -3.82 1.33
N SER A 450 -8.45 -5.11 1.64
CA SER A 450 -7.31 -5.99 1.37
C SER A 450 -7.26 -6.44 -0.09
N LEU A 451 -8.42 -6.69 -0.72
CA LEU A 451 -8.50 -7.10 -2.12
C LEU A 451 -8.35 -5.94 -3.12
N PHE A 452 -8.85 -4.74 -2.80
CA PHE A 452 -9.02 -3.65 -3.79
C PHE A 452 -8.38 -2.30 -3.42
N GLY A 453 -7.73 -2.19 -2.26
CA GLY A 453 -6.98 -1.01 -1.83
C GLY A 453 -7.79 0.03 -1.03
N ARG A 454 -7.23 0.46 0.11
CA ARG A 454 -7.95 1.14 1.20
C ARG A 454 -8.53 2.54 0.91
N ARG A 455 -8.05 3.31 -0.07
CA ARG A 455 -8.42 4.75 -0.17
C ARG A 455 -9.62 5.08 -1.05
N HIS A 456 -10.00 4.21 -1.99
CA HIS A 456 -11.14 4.49 -2.88
C HIS A 456 -12.46 3.97 -2.30
N TRP A 457 -12.40 2.86 -1.58
CA TRP A 457 -13.57 2.15 -1.07
C TRP A 457 -14.11 2.70 0.27
N ILE A 458 -13.30 3.35 1.11
CA ILE A 458 -13.77 3.93 2.39
C ILE A 458 -14.93 4.90 2.20
N TRP A 459 -14.91 5.72 1.14
CA TRP A 459 -15.99 6.67 0.87
C TRP A 459 -17.28 5.96 0.41
N GLN A 460 -17.14 4.93 -0.44
CA GLN A 460 -18.27 4.17 -0.97
C GLN A 460 -18.90 3.25 0.08
N TRP A 461 -18.07 2.63 0.93
CA TRP A 461 -18.54 1.94 2.14
C TRP A 461 -19.18 2.92 3.11
N GLY A 462 -18.60 4.12 3.28
CA GLY A 462 -19.21 5.19 4.07
C GLY A 462 -20.62 5.57 3.60
N LEU A 463 -20.85 5.64 2.28
CA LEU A 463 -22.19 5.82 1.72
C LEU A 463 -23.10 4.63 1.99
N LEU A 464 -22.61 3.41 1.82
CA LEU A 464 -23.40 2.20 2.09
C LEU A 464 -23.78 2.08 3.58
N PHE A 465 -22.86 2.47 4.47
CA PHE A 465 -23.11 2.62 5.91
C PHE A 465 -24.08 3.75 6.24
N ALA A 466 -24.00 4.88 5.53
CA ALA A 466 -24.96 5.97 5.69
C ALA A 466 -26.37 5.52 5.28
N VAL A 467 -26.51 4.80 4.16
CA VAL A 467 -27.79 4.20 3.76
C VAL A 467 -28.28 3.21 4.82
N ASP A 468 -27.43 2.33 5.35
CA ASP A 468 -27.82 1.38 6.40
C ASP A 468 -28.21 2.07 7.71
N LEU A 469 -27.53 3.16 8.06
CA LEU A 469 -27.87 3.98 9.22
C LEU A 469 -29.21 4.68 9.00
N ASP A 470 -29.42 5.30 7.84
CA ASP A 470 -30.67 5.97 7.46
C ASP A 470 -31.84 4.97 7.49
N LEU A 471 -31.65 3.75 6.94
CA LEU A 471 -32.62 2.66 6.99
C LEU A 471 -32.89 2.15 8.41
N SER A 472 -31.86 2.11 9.25
CA SER A 472 -31.99 1.71 10.66
C SER A 472 -32.71 2.79 11.46
N LEU A 473 -32.43 4.06 11.20
CA LEU A 473 -33.13 5.19 11.83
C LEU A 473 -34.64 5.11 11.57
N ILE A 474 -35.08 4.67 10.39
CA ILE A 474 -36.52 4.42 10.10
C ILE A 474 -37.17 3.54 11.17
N ARG A 475 -36.48 2.47 11.61
CA ARG A 475 -37.03 1.53 12.60
C ARG A 475 -37.10 2.10 14.01
N TYR A 476 -36.23 3.04 14.34
CA TYR A 476 -36.03 3.48 15.72
C TYR A 476 -36.51 4.91 15.99
N THR A 477 -36.78 5.71 14.96
CA THR A 477 -37.29 7.07 15.14
C THR A 477 -38.81 7.10 15.21
N TYR A 478 -39.34 7.61 16.33
CA TYR A 478 -40.71 8.13 16.42
C TYR A 478 -40.85 9.48 15.65
N MET A 479 -39.76 9.97 15.06
CA MET A 479 -39.77 11.16 14.20
C MET A 479 -40.50 10.83 12.90
N GLN A 480 -41.46 11.68 12.54
CA GLN A 480 -42.21 11.54 11.31
C GLN A 480 -41.23 11.58 10.14
N TRP A 481 -41.23 10.47 9.40
CA TRP A 481 -40.44 10.32 8.20
C TRP A 481 -40.99 11.29 7.15
N ASP A 482 -40.27 12.38 6.90
CA ASP A 482 -40.67 13.32 5.86
C ASP A 482 -40.20 12.83 4.48
N ALA A 483 -40.93 13.23 3.44
CA ALA A 483 -40.63 12.79 2.10
C ALA A 483 -39.28 13.31 1.57
N ALA A 484 -38.70 14.35 2.17
CA ALA A 484 -37.40 14.88 1.75
C ALA A 484 -36.27 13.95 2.20
N PHE A 485 -36.32 13.47 3.45
CA PHE A 485 -35.37 12.48 3.97
C PHE A 485 -35.44 11.16 3.19
N ALA A 486 -36.66 10.66 2.97
CA ALA A 486 -36.88 9.44 2.21
C ALA A 486 -36.42 9.56 0.75
N SER A 487 -36.61 10.73 0.11
CA SER A 487 -36.06 11.03 -1.22
C SER A 487 -34.53 11.03 -1.24
N GLY A 488 -33.90 11.62 -0.21
CA GLY A 488 -32.43 11.66 -0.10
C GLY A 488 -31.83 10.25 0.02
N THR A 489 -32.43 9.42 0.86
CA THR A 489 -32.01 8.01 1.04
C THR A 489 -32.19 7.22 -0.26
N ALA A 490 -33.31 7.41 -0.96
CA ALA A 490 -33.58 6.75 -2.24
C ALA A 490 -32.59 7.16 -3.34
N ALA A 491 -32.29 8.45 -3.46
CA ALA A 491 -31.30 8.96 -4.40
C ALA A 491 -29.90 8.39 -4.12
N MET A 492 -29.47 8.38 -2.86
CA MET A 492 -28.17 7.82 -2.46
C MET A 492 -28.07 6.32 -2.79
N LEU A 493 -29.12 5.55 -2.53
CA LEU A 493 -29.13 4.12 -2.84
C LEU A 493 -29.11 3.86 -4.36
N ILE A 494 -29.81 4.68 -5.15
CA ILE A 494 -29.77 4.62 -6.61
C ILE A 494 -28.37 4.93 -7.14
N GLU A 495 -27.71 5.97 -6.63
CA GLU A 495 -26.33 6.32 -7.03
C GLU A 495 -25.32 5.21 -6.70
N VAL A 496 -25.42 4.60 -5.50
CA VAL A 496 -24.57 3.47 -5.12
C VAL A 496 -24.85 2.26 -6.01
N TRP A 497 -26.10 2.05 -6.39
CA TRP A 497 -26.50 0.98 -7.30
C TRP A 497 -25.93 1.18 -8.70
N ASP A 498 -25.99 2.39 -9.26
CA ASP A 498 -25.38 2.72 -10.56
C ASP A 498 -23.87 2.54 -10.53
N TRP A 499 -23.24 3.03 -9.46
CA TRP A 499 -21.81 2.88 -9.29
C TRP A 499 -21.40 1.40 -9.26
N LEU A 500 -22.08 0.57 -8.47
CA LEU A 500 -21.77 -0.85 -8.42
C LEU A 500 -22.00 -1.56 -9.77
N THR A 501 -23.10 -1.28 -10.46
CA THR A 501 -23.36 -1.83 -11.81
C THR A 501 -22.26 -1.43 -12.80
N SER A 502 -21.76 -0.18 -12.71
CA SER A 502 -20.70 0.31 -13.60
C SER A 502 -19.36 -0.41 -13.45
N LEU A 503 -19.13 -1.13 -12.35
CA LEU A 503 -17.90 -1.88 -12.10
C LEU A 503 -17.81 -3.19 -12.91
N GLY A 504 -18.90 -3.64 -13.55
CA GLY A 504 -18.91 -4.85 -14.37
C GLY A 504 -18.49 -6.12 -13.60
N LEU A 505 -18.83 -6.19 -12.30
CA LEU A 505 -18.46 -7.32 -11.45
C LEU A 505 -19.14 -8.61 -11.92
N SER A 506 -18.43 -9.74 -11.79
CA SER A 506 -18.93 -11.06 -12.20
C SER A 506 -20.15 -11.53 -11.40
N GLN A 507 -20.34 -11.02 -10.19
CA GLN A 507 -21.57 -11.16 -9.42
C GLN A 507 -22.41 -9.91 -9.58
N GLU A 508 -23.70 -10.08 -9.86
CA GLU A 508 -24.64 -8.97 -10.03
C GLU A 508 -24.71 -8.15 -8.73
N PRO A 509 -24.15 -6.92 -8.69
CA PRO A 509 -24.03 -6.18 -7.44
C PRO A 509 -25.38 -5.73 -6.87
N SER A 510 -26.41 -5.77 -7.72
CA SER A 510 -27.82 -5.60 -7.36
C SER A 510 -28.22 -6.52 -6.21
N LEU A 511 -27.65 -7.72 -6.07
CA LEU A 511 -27.95 -8.65 -4.98
C LEU A 511 -27.60 -8.10 -3.58
N PHE A 512 -26.51 -7.33 -3.46
CA PHE A 512 -26.10 -6.72 -2.18
C PHE A 512 -27.02 -5.57 -1.76
N LEU A 513 -27.58 -4.87 -2.74
CA LEU A 513 -28.47 -3.74 -2.52
C LEU A 513 -29.95 -4.13 -2.52
N HIS A 514 -30.32 -5.28 -3.07
CA HIS A 514 -31.71 -5.72 -3.27
C HIS A 514 -32.50 -5.69 -1.96
N SER A 515 -31.97 -6.29 -0.88
CA SER A 515 -32.67 -6.32 0.41
C SER A 515 -32.81 -4.94 1.08
N ARG A 516 -31.94 -3.99 0.75
CA ARG A 516 -31.96 -2.60 1.23
C ARG A 516 -32.95 -1.77 0.42
N ALA A 517 -32.89 -1.89 -0.90
CA ALA A 517 -33.83 -1.25 -1.81
C ALA A 517 -35.25 -1.75 -1.59
N GLN A 518 -35.45 -3.04 -1.36
CA GLN A 518 -36.77 -3.61 -1.10
C GLN A 518 -37.36 -3.06 0.20
N ARG A 519 -36.53 -2.94 1.25
CA ARG A 519 -36.93 -2.28 2.50
C ARG A 519 -37.28 -0.82 2.26
N LEU A 520 -36.40 -0.06 1.59
CA LEU A 520 -36.64 1.35 1.32
C LEU A 520 -37.91 1.58 0.47
N ALA A 521 -38.13 0.76 -0.56
CA ALA A 521 -39.30 0.83 -1.42
C ALA A 521 -40.61 0.61 -0.64
N LYS A 522 -40.61 -0.36 0.29
CA LYS A 522 -41.75 -0.63 1.17
C LYS A 522 -42.03 0.55 2.11
N GLU A 523 -40.99 1.15 2.67
CA GLU A 523 -41.17 2.31 3.54
C GLU A 523 -41.64 3.54 2.75
N LEU A 524 -41.11 3.76 1.53
CA LEU A 524 -41.54 4.84 0.62
C LEU A 524 -43.03 4.76 0.24
N GLU A 525 -43.63 3.57 0.24
CA GLU A 525 -45.08 3.39 0.03
C GLU A 525 -45.93 3.93 1.18
N SER A 526 -45.39 3.95 2.39
CA SER A 526 -46.08 4.46 3.58
C SER A 526 -45.96 5.97 3.75
N VAL A 527 -45.00 6.61 3.09
CA VAL A 527 -44.74 8.05 3.18
C VAL A 527 -45.70 8.83 2.29
N THR A 528 -46.44 9.77 2.88
CA THR A 528 -47.27 10.69 2.11
C THR A 528 -46.36 11.69 1.36
N PRO A 529 -46.54 11.92 0.04
CA PRO A 529 -45.73 12.87 -0.71
C PRO A 529 -45.75 14.27 -0.10
N PRO A 530 -44.66 15.05 -0.20
CA PRO A 530 -44.53 16.33 0.50
C PRO A 530 -45.58 17.32 -0.01
N ASN A 531 -46.31 18.00 0.89
CA ASN A 531 -47.45 18.84 0.50
C ASN A 531 -47.07 20.18 -0.17
N HIS A 532 -45.80 20.57 -0.16
CA HIS A 532 -45.44 21.98 -0.34
C HIS A 532 -45.00 22.38 -1.76
N ARG A 533 -44.61 21.45 -2.65
CA ARG A 533 -44.31 21.74 -4.07
C ARG A 533 -44.61 20.57 -4.99
N LYS A 534 -45.10 20.87 -6.20
CA LYS A 534 -45.38 19.87 -7.25
C LYS A 534 -44.10 19.13 -7.66
N ASP A 535 -43.01 19.86 -7.84
CA ASP A 535 -41.71 19.31 -8.27
C ASP A 535 -41.15 18.29 -7.27
N ASP A 536 -41.32 18.53 -5.96
CA ASP A 536 -40.87 17.59 -4.92
C ASP A 536 -41.72 16.30 -4.90
N LYS A 537 -43.03 16.41 -5.19
CA LYS A 537 -43.91 15.24 -5.34
C LYS A 537 -43.55 14.42 -6.56
N ASP A 538 -43.25 15.08 -7.68
CA ASP A 538 -42.90 14.41 -8.93
C ASP A 538 -41.52 13.73 -8.80
N ARG A 539 -40.54 14.40 -8.18
CA ARG A 539 -39.22 13.82 -7.87
C ARG A 539 -39.32 12.63 -6.90
N PHE A 540 -40.15 12.72 -5.86
CA PHE A 540 -40.37 11.60 -4.93
C PHE A 540 -40.93 10.37 -5.67
N ARG A 541 -41.93 10.56 -6.54
CA ARG A 541 -42.52 9.49 -7.35
C ARG A 541 -41.53 8.92 -8.37
N GLU A 542 -40.70 9.77 -8.97
CA GLU A 542 -39.64 9.36 -9.89
C GLU A 542 -38.63 8.44 -9.20
N LEU A 543 -38.10 8.84 -8.04
CA LEU A 543 -37.17 8.04 -7.25
C LEU A 543 -37.79 6.72 -6.78
N GLN A 544 -39.06 6.74 -6.35
CA GLN A 544 -39.80 5.53 -5.99
C GLN A 544 -39.98 4.59 -7.19
N GLY A 545 -40.34 5.13 -8.35
CA GLY A 545 -40.49 4.38 -9.59
C GLY A 545 -39.17 3.78 -10.08
N GLU A 546 -38.08 4.54 -9.99
CA GLU A 546 -36.73 4.08 -10.35
C GLU A 546 -36.26 2.94 -9.45
N LEU A 547 -36.43 3.08 -8.13
CA LEU A 547 -36.05 2.04 -7.18
C LEU A 547 -36.84 0.74 -7.41
N ARG A 548 -38.14 0.83 -7.71
CA ARG A 548 -38.95 -0.35 -8.09
C ARG A 548 -38.51 -0.98 -9.39
N ARG A 549 -38.26 -0.18 -10.45
CA ARG A 549 -37.75 -0.70 -11.72
C ARG A 549 -36.46 -1.49 -11.54
N ARG A 550 -35.55 -1.03 -10.68
CA ARG A 550 -34.31 -1.74 -10.36
C ARG A 550 -34.55 -3.02 -9.60
N LEU A 551 -35.44 -3.01 -8.61
CA LEU A 551 -35.84 -4.20 -7.87
C LEU A 551 -36.48 -5.25 -8.77
N GLU A 552 -37.33 -4.85 -9.71
CA GLU A 552 -37.97 -5.73 -10.69
C GLU A 552 -36.96 -6.27 -11.73
N ALA A 553 -35.99 -5.45 -12.14
CA ALA A 553 -34.93 -5.85 -13.05
C ALA A 553 -33.92 -6.81 -12.42
N SER A 554 -33.63 -6.65 -11.11
CA SER A 554 -32.79 -7.58 -10.35
C SER A 554 -33.58 -8.82 -9.95
N SER A 555 -33.39 -9.94 -10.66
CA SER A 555 -34.16 -11.16 -10.40
C SER A 555 -33.79 -11.77 -9.03
N PRO A 556 -34.76 -12.15 -8.17
CA PRO A 556 -34.50 -12.82 -6.89
C PRO A 556 -34.07 -14.29 -7.05
N SER A 557 -33.85 -14.76 -8.28
CA SER A 557 -33.72 -16.19 -8.61
C SER A 557 -32.35 -16.82 -8.34
N VAL A 558 -31.42 -16.10 -7.70
CA VAL A 558 -30.16 -16.69 -7.22
C VAL A 558 -30.29 -16.96 -5.72
N SER A 559 -30.64 -18.20 -5.36
CA SER A 559 -30.40 -18.70 -4.00
C SER A 559 -28.94 -18.49 -3.65
N LEU A 560 -28.67 -17.81 -2.53
CA LEU A 560 -27.33 -17.60 -1.99
C LEU A 560 -26.54 -18.92 -2.08
N LEU A 561 -25.60 -19.00 -3.02
CA LEU A 561 -24.70 -20.14 -3.10
C LEU A 561 -23.92 -20.19 -1.77
N PRO A 562 -23.81 -21.36 -1.13
CA PRO A 562 -23.02 -21.48 0.10
C PRO A 562 -21.57 -21.06 -0.16
N PRO A 563 -20.85 -20.59 0.87
CA PRO A 563 -19.50 -20.06 0.72
C PRO A 563 -18.56 -21.17 0.22
N ARG A 564 -18.23 -21.12 -1.08
CA ARG A 564 -17.16 -21.91 -1.70
C ARG A 564 -16.38 -21.05 -2.69
N GLU A 565 -15.15 -21.50 -2.89
CA GLU A 565 -13.97 -20.80 -3.36
C GLU A 565 -14.07 -20.16 -4.75
N PHE A 566 -13.35 -19.06 -4.87
CA PHE A 566 -13.23 -18.24 -6.08
C PHE A 566 -12.42 -18.99 -7.14
N ILE A 567 -13.08 -19.50 -8.19
CA ILE A 567 -12.42 -20.05 -9.39
C ILE A 567 -12.60 -19.05 -10.53
N PRO A 568 -11.52 -18.57 -11.19
CA PRO A 568 -11.63 -17.81 -12.42
C PRO A 568 -11.75 -18.78 -13.60
N GLY A 569 -12.98 -18.98 -14.11
CA GLY A 569 -13.25 -19.71 -15.35
C GLY A 569 -13.90 -18.80 -16.38
N SER A 570 -13.10 -18.23 -17.29
CA SER A 570 -13.61 -17.63 -18.52
C SER A 570 -13.36 -18.58 -19.67
N LEU A 571 -14.42 -19.16 -20.26
CA LEU A 571 -14.61 -19.40 -21.69
C LEU A 571 -15.94 -20.16 -21.91
N SER A 572 -16.72 -19.65 -22.87
CA SER A 572 -17.81 -20.30 -23.62
C SER A 572 -19.28 -19.93 -23.30
N SER A 573 -19.96 -19.59 -24.41
CA SER A 573 -21.40 -19.41 -24.68
C SER A 573 -22.05 -18.11 -24.18
N GLY A 574 -22.70 -17.28 -25.00
CA GLY A 574 -23.08 -17.40 -26.41
C GLY A 574 -24.47 -16.76 -26.62
N CYS A 575 -24.50 -15.52 -27.10
CA CYS A 575 -25.73 -14.83 -27.48
C CYS A 575 -26.14 -15.25 -28.92
N LEU A 576 -27.19 -16.05 -29.02
CA LEU A 576 -27.87 -16.43 -30.25
C LEU A 576 -28.81 -15.30 -30.67
N ARG A 577 -28.49 -14.59 -31.77
CA ARG A 577 -29.43 -13.94 -32.72
C ARG A 577 -28.67 -13.03 -33.69
N SER A 578 -28.28 -13.58 -34.85
CA SER A 578 -28.15 -12.88 -36.14
C SER A 578 -27.58 -13.84 -37.19
N LEU A 579 -28.44 -14.68 -37.78
CA LEU A 579 -28.04 -15.66 -38.78
C LEU A 579 -29.10 -15.73 -39.89
N VAL A 580 -29.15 -14.70 -40.75
CA VAL A 580 -29.95 -14.70 -42.00
C VAL A 580 -29.20 -14.12 -43.22
N LEU A 581 -27.95 -13.64 -43.11
CA LEU A 581 -27.27 -12.99 -44.26
C LEU A 581 -25.98 -13.65 -44.78
N LEU A 582 -25.64 -14.85 -44.32
CA LEU A 582 -24.40 -15.57 -44.71
C LEU A 582 -24.63 -16.92 -45.43
N GLN A 583 -25.79 -17.11 -46.07
CA GLN A 583 -26.05 -18.30 -46.89
C GLN A 583 -25.84 -18.10 -48.40
N SER A 584 -25.56 -16.88 -48.87
CA SER A 584 -25.44 -16.60 -50.31
C SER A 584 -24.00 -16.60 -50.85
N LEU A 585 -22.98 -16.64 -49.99
CA LEU A 585 -21.55 -16.58 -50.40
C LEU A 585 -20.83 -17.95 -50.38
N ALA A 586 -21.43 -19.00 -49.79
CA ALA A 586 -20.79 -20.31 -49.64
C ALA A 586 -20.98 -21.27 -50.83
N MET A 587 -21.77 -20.92 -51.85
CA MET A 587 -21.99 -21.77 -53.03
C MET A 587 -21.02 -21.48 -54.19
N ALA A 588 -20.35 -20.33 -54.22
CA ALA A 588 -19.48 -19.94 -55.34
C ALA A 588 -18.04 -20.46 -55.23
N MET A 589 -17.60 -20.94 -54.07
CA MET A 589 -16.21 -21.37 -53.83
C MET A 589 -15.97 -22.89 -53.86
N LYS A 590 -17.01 -23.69 -54.11
CA LYS A 590 -16.91 -25.17 -54.12
C LYS A 590 -16.60 -25.79 -55.49
N VAL A 591 -16.54 -25.01 -56.56
CA VAL A 591 -16.33 -25.54 -57.94
C VAL A 591 -14.90 -25.31 -58.46
N LEU A 592 -14.09 -24.47 -57.81
CA LEU A 592 -12.76 -24.09 -58.31
C LEU A 592 -11.57 -24.83 -57.66
N LEU A 593 -11.80 -25.82 -56.79
CA LEU A 593 -10.74 -26.50 -56.03
C LEU A 593 -10.76 -28.04 -56.16
N ALA A 594 -11.12 -28.57 -57.34
CA ALA A 594 -11.22 -30.02 -57.57
C ALA A 594 -10.29 -30.58 -58.66
N VAL A 595 -9.36 -29.81 -59.22
CA VAL A 595 -8.44 -30.35 -60.24
C VAL A 595 -7.01 -29.85 -60.03
N ALA A 596 -6.14 -30.83 -59.73
CA ALA A 596 -4.69 -30.82 -59.82
C ALA A 596 -3.89 -30.07 -58.73
N VAL A 597 -2.77 -30.57 -58.24
CA VAL A 597 -2.15 -31.91 -58.23
C VAL A 597 -1.19 -31.84 -57.03
N PRO A 598 -1.00 -32.93 -56.30
CA PRO A 598 -0.34 -32.95 -55.00
C PRO A 598 1.17 -33.16 -55.16
N ALA A 599 1.97 -32.24 -54.63
CA ALA A 599 3.33 -32.46 -54.16
C ALA A 599 3.81 -31.16 -53.52
N VAL A 600 3.85 -31.13 -52.19
CA VAL A 600 4.40 -30.13 -51.26
C VAL A 600 3.34 -29.79 -50.21
N LEU A 601 3.38 -30.51 -49.08
CA LEU A 601 2.95 -30.13 -47.72
C LEU A 601 2.84 -31.40 -46.87
N ALA A 602 3.99 -31.91 -46.44
CA ALA A 602 4.09 -32.58 -45.15
C ALA A 602 4.41 -31.49 -44.11
N ALA A 603 3.78 -31.57 -42.94
CA ALA A 603 3.82 -30.64 -41.81
C ALA A 603 2.95 -29.38 -41.98
N THR A 604 1.70 -29.47 -41.52
CA THR A 604 1.18 -28.84 -40.29
C THR A 604 -0.34 -28.96 -40.34
N ALA A 605 -0.90 -29.87 -39.55
CA ALA A 605 -2.34 -29.94 -39.28
C ALA A 605 -2.50 -29.75 -37.77
N ASP A 606 -3.10 -28.63 -37.38
CA ASP A 606 -3.51 -28.33 -36.00
C ASP A 606 -4.68 -29.24 -35.61
N GLU A 607 -4.54 -29.94 -34.48
CA GLU A 607 -5.60 -30.67 -33.80
C GLU A 607 -6.35 -29.72 -32.84
N GLU A 608 -7.49 -29.17 -33.27
CA GLU A 608 -8.44 -28.56 -32.33
C GLU A 608 -9.41 -29.63 -31.81
N GLY A 609 -9.26 -30.02 -30.53
CA GLY A 609 -10.33 -30.68 -29.78
C GLY A 609 -9.96 -31.84 -28.84
N GLN A 610 -8.69 -32.19 -28.64
CA GLN A 610 -8.35 -33.28 -27.71
C GLN A 610 -8.40 -32.81 -26.24
N PRO A 611 -9.01 -33.58 -25.31
CA PRO A 611 -9.01 -33.25 -23.88
C PRO A 611 -7.60 -33.35 -23.28
N PHE A 612 -7.26 -32.44 -22.36
CA PHE A 612 -6.00 -32.42 -21.64
C PHE A 612 -6.19 -32.82 -20.18
N VAL A 613 -5.21 -33.51 -19.61
CA VAL A 613 -5.16 -33.95 -18.21
C VAL A 613 -3.88 -33.42 -17.56
N ASP A 614 -4.00 -32.90 -16.35
CA ASP A 614 -2.84 -32.52 -15.52
C ASP A 614 -2.34 -33.75 -14.78
N MET A 615 -1.03 -33.98 -14.84
CA MET A 615 -0.34 -35.09 -14.20
C MET A 615 0.81 -34.55 -13.34
N HIS A 616 1.09 -35.18 -12.20
CA HIS A 616 2.16 -34.76 -11.28
C HIS A 616 2.99 -35.94 -10.75
N ARG A 617 4.22 -35.68 -10.29
CA ARG A 617 5.08 -36.66 -9.62
C ARG A 617 5.87 -35.99 -8.51
N LEU A 618 5.85 -36.60 -7.33
CA LEU A 618 6.64 -36.18 -6.18
C LEU A 618 8.05 -36.78 -6.26
N VAL A 619 9.07 -35.93 -6.10
CA VAL A 619 10.49 -36.32 -6.01
C VAL A 619 11.10 -35.56 -4.82
N GLY A 620 11.11 -36.20 -3.65
CA GLY A 620 11.59 -35.58 -2.41
C GLY A 620 10.71 -34.42 -1.95
N ILE A 621 11.30 -33.23 -1.86
CA ILE A 621 10.61 -31.98 -1.45
C ILE A 621 10.06 -31.19 -2.65
N GLU A 622 10.14 -31.75 -3.85
CA GLU A 622 9.66 -31.13 -5.09
C GLU A 622 8.53 -31.96 -5.70
N CYS A 623 7.62 -31.28 -6.37
CA CYS A 623 6.53 -31.84 -7.15
C CYS A 623 6.66 -31.34 -8.59
N GLY A 624 6.86 -32.25 -9.55
CA GLY A 624 6.83 -31.93 -10.98
C GLY A 624 5.42 -32.10 -11.53
N GLN A 625 4.88 -31.10 -12.23
CA GLN A 625 3.56 -31.12 -12.88
C GLN A 625 3.69 -30.90 -14.39
N VAL A 626 2.90 -31.62 -15.18
CA VAL A 626 2.85 -31.50 -16.65
C VAL A 626 1.40 -31.64 -17.12
N ARG A 627 1.04 -30.91 -18.18
CA ARG A 627 -0.27 -31.00 -18.84
C ARG A 627 -0.12 -31.75 -20.15
N LEU A 628 -0.80 -32.88 -20.30
CA LEU A 628 -0.69 -33.79 -21.44
C LEU A 628 -2.04 -33.99 -22.12
N ALA A 629 -2.06 -34.39 -23.38
CA ALA A 629 -3.29 -34.88 -24.00
C ALA A 629 -3.76 -36.13 -23.25
N ALA A 630 -5.07 -36.32 -23.07
CA ALA A 630 -5.61 -37.44 -22.29
C ALA A 630 -5.18 -38.80 -22.84
N SER A 631 -4.97 -38.89 -24.16
CA SER A 631 -4.44 -40.08 -24.85
C SER A 631 -3.01 -40.46 -24.42
N GLN A 632 -2.26 -39.55 -23.81
CA GLN A 632 -0.88 -39.75 -23.34
C GLN A 632 -0.79 -40.01 -21.83
N ALA A 633 -1.89 -39.87 -21.08
CA ALA A 633 -1.90 -39.97 -19.62
C ALA A 633 -1.49 -41.37 -19.13
N ASP A 634 -2.02 -42.43 -19.73
CA ASP A 634 -1.70 -43.83 -19.37
C ASP A 634 -0.20 -44.13 -19.54
N TRP A 635 0.38 -43.68 -20.65
CA TRP A 635 1.81 -43.85 -20.93
C TRP A 635 2.69 -43.04 -19.98
N ALA A 636 2.29 -41.82 -19.64
CA ALA A 636 2.98 -40.98 -18.68
C ALA A 636 2.95 -41.57 -17.26
N GLN A 637 1.84 -42.23 -16.89
CA GLN A 637 1.70 -42.95 -15.64
C GLN A 637 2.60 -44.20 -15.59
N GLU A 638 2.59 -45.03 -16.64
CA GLU A 638 3.35 -46.28 -16.70
C GLU A 638 4.87 -46.04 -16.81
N LEU A 639 5.29 -45.13 -17.70
CA LEU A 639 6.72 -44.93 -18.01
C LEU A 639 7.41 -43.93 -17.09
N ALA A 640 6.69 -42.90 -16.63
CA ALA A 640 7.28 -41.81 -15.86
C ALA A 640 6.80 -41.76 -14.41
N GLY A 641 5.90 -42.65 -13.99
CA GLY A 641 5.34 -42.67 -12.62
C GLY A 641 4.60 -41.39 -12.26
N LEU A 642 4.03 -40.70 -13.25
CA LEU A 642 3.17 -39.54 -13.06
C LEU A 642 1.78 -39.99 -12.60
N GLN A 643 1.12 -39.22 -11.73
CA GLN A 643 -0.23 -39.46 -11.22
C GLN A 643 -1.16 -38.36 -11.68
N GLU A 644 -2.41 -38.68 -12.00
CA GLU A 644 -3.41 -37.68 -12.38
C GLU A 644 -3.66 -36.69 -11.22
N GLY A 645 -3.66 -35.39 -11.54
CA GLY A 645 -3.79 -34.29 -10.58
C GLY A 645 -2.67 -33.24 -10.68
N SER A 646 -2.81 -32.15 -9.94
CA SER A 646 -1.83 -31.06 -9.87
C SER A 646 -1.02 -31.08 -8.57
N CYS A 647 0.10 -30.33 -8.54
CA CYS A 647 0.94 -30.21 -7.35
C CYS A 647 0.32 -29.37 -6.23
N GLU A 648 -0.65 -28.51 -6.56
CA GLU A 648 -1.25 -27.54 -5.63
C GLU A 648 -2.08 -28.20 -4.51
N PRO A 649 -2.99 -29.16 -4.76
CA PRO A 649 -3.71 -29.88 -3.70
C PRO A 649 -2.79 -30.62 -2.71
N LEU A 650 -1.55 -30.90 -3.10
CA LEU A 650 -0.54 -31.56 -2.26
C LEU A 650 0.30 -30.57 -1.42
N GLY A 651 0.00 -29.27 -1.53
CA GLY A 651 0.67 -28.19 -0.81
C GLY A 651 1.95 -27.68 -1.47
N PHE A 652 2.22 -28.05 -2.72
CA PHE A 652 3.39 -27.60 -3.48
C PHE A 652 2.97 -26.45 -4.40
N THR A 653 3.02 -25.22 -3.89
CA THR A 653 2.50 -24.03 -4.57
C THR A 653 3.60 -23.09 -5.10
N GLU A 654 4.85 -23.26 -4.68
CA GLU A 654 5.94 -22.37 -5.06
C GLU A 654 6.71 -22.90 -6.28
N SER A 655 6.57 -22.25 -7.44
CA SER A 655 7.25 -22.65 -8.68
C SER A 655 8.77 -22.40 -8.62
N ARG A 656 9.56 -23.39 -9.06
CA ARG A 656 11.03 -23.37 -9.15
C ARG A 656 11.55 -23.35 -10.59
N GLY A 657 10.65 -23.22 -11.57
CA GLY A 657 10.97 -23.28 -13.00
C GLY A 657 10.58 -24.61 -13.63
N ASN A 658 11.00 -24.82 -14.87
CA ASN A 658 10.64 -26.01 -15.64
C ASN A 658 11.85 -26.92 -15.85
N ARG A 659 11.64 -28.24 -15.81
CA ARG A 659 12.63 -29.27 -16.14
C ARG A 659 12.14 -30.09 -17.33
N GLU A 660 12.99 -30.24 -18.33
CA GLU A 660 12.69 -31.09 -19.49
C GLU A 660 12.98 -32.55 -19.14
N VAL A 661 12.02 -33.44 -19.41
CA VAL A 661 12.17 -34.89 -19.28
C VAL A 661 11.78 -35.52 -20.60
N THR A 662 12.71 -36.25 -21.20
CA THR A 662 12.45 -37.00 -22.43
C THR A 662 11.94 -38.39 -22.10
N LEU A 663 10.71 -38.70 -22.51
CA LEU A 663 10.13 -40.03 -22.37
C LEU A 663 10.20 -40.78 -23.70
N PRO A 664 10.44 -42.11 -23.68
CA PRO A 664 10.26 -42.94 -24.87
C PRO A 664 8.83 -42.75 -25.40
N LEU A 665 8.68 -42.60 -26.71
CA LEU A 665 7.40 -42.47 -27.44
C LEU A 665 6.64 -41.13 -27.30
N ILE A 666 6.77 -40.41 -26.18
CA ILE A 666 6.08 -39.12 -25.97
C ILE A 666 6.97 -37.91 -26.35
N GLY A 667 8.30 -38.08 -26.33
CA GLY A 667 9.25 -37.01 -26.61
C GLY A 667 9.60 -36.20 -25.34
N SER A 668 10.15 -35.00 -25.54
CA SER A 668 10.49 -34.10 -24.44
C SER A 668 9.26 -33.42 -23.85
N LEU A 669 9.08 -33.57 -22.54
CA LEU A 669 8.03 -32.93 -21.76
C LEU A 669 8.62 -31.87 -20.83
N GLY A 670 8.05 -30.67 -20.81
CA GLY A 670 8.38 -29.64 -19.83
C GLY A 670 7.57 -29.83 -18.55
N LEU A 671 8.21 -30.26 -17.47
CA LEU A 671 7.61 -30.36 -16.14
C LEU A 671 7.81 -29.06 -15.36
N GLY A 672 6.73 -28.41 -14.93
CA GLY A 672 6.80 -27.34 -13.94
C GLY A 672 7.15 -27.92 -12.58
N ILE A 673 8.23 -27.47 -11.97
CA ILE A 673 8.68 -27.92 -10.65
C ILE A 673 8.12 -26.98 -9.58
N PHE A 674 7.51 -27.55 -8.56
CA PHE A 674 6.89 -26.84 -7.43
C PHE A 674 7.43 -27.36 -6.10
N ARG A 675 7.58 -26.49 -5.11
CA ARG A 675 7.95 -26.86 -3.73
C ARG A 675 6.88 -26.41 -2.74
N LYS A 676 6.89 -26.99 -1.55
CA LYS A 676 6.13 -26.45 -0.42
C LYS A 676 6.76 -25.12 0.03
N PRO A 677 5.97 -24.12 0.45
CA PRO A 677 6.50 -22.86 0.93
C PRO A 677 7.47 -23.09 2.11
N ASP A 678 8.65 -22.50 2.04
CA ASP A 678 9.63 -22.56 3.13
C ASP A 678 9.13 -21.71 4.30
N VAL A 679 8.58 -22.38 5.32
CA VAL A 679 7.99 -21.74 6.50
C VAL A 679 9.04 -20.90 7.26
N LEU A 680 10.32 -21.29 7.21
CA LEU A 680 11.43 -20.54 7.82
C LEU A 680 11.78 -19.28 7.01
N GLY A 681 11.79 -19.39 5.68
CA GLY A 681 12.02 -18.26 4.78
C GLY A 681 10.91 -17.20 4.83
N ILE A 682 9.66 -17.64 5.00
CA ILE A 682 8.50 -16.75 5.16
C ILE A 682 8.53 -16.06 6.53
N ALA A 683 8.92 -16.75 7.61
CA ALA A 683 9.06 -16.15 8.94
C ALA A 683 10.17 -15.07 8.97
N GLN A 684 11.30 -15.32 8.31
CA GLN A 684 12.40 -14.35 8.21
C GLN A 684 12.04 -13.14 7.33
N GLN A 685 11.28 -13.37 6.25
CA GLN A 685 10.78 -12.31 5.37
C GLN A 685 9.65 -11.47 6.00
N VAL A 686 8.87 -12.04 6.92
CA VAL A 686 7.87 -11.32 7.74
C VAL A 686 8.54 -10.55 8.88
N GLY A 687 9.62 -11.10 9.48
CA GLY A 687 10.45 -10.40 10.47
C GLY A 687 11.08 -9.12 9.92
N ASP A 688 11.55 -9.14 8.68
CA ASP A 688 12.12 -7.96 8.01
C ASP A 688 11.04 -6.94 7.58
N GLN A 689 9.79 -7.37 7.37
CA GLN A 689 8.65 -6.51 7.01
C GLN A 689 8.04 -5.73 8.20
N LEU A 690 8.29 -6.16 9.45
CA LEU A 690 7.75 -5.52 10.65
C LEU A 690 8.60 -4.36 11.21
N ASN A 691 9.80 -4.10 10.64
CA ASN A 691 10.69 -2.99 11.02
C ASN A 691 10.21 -1.59 10.57
N GLY A 692 8.95 -1.46 10.15
CA GLY A 692 8.30 -0.18 9.83
C GLY A 692 7.00 0.01 10.61
N LYS A 693 7.12 0.27 11.93
CA LYS A 693 6.07 0.67 12.89
C LYS A 693 4.63 0.18 12.60
N PRO A 694 4.17 -0.88 13.29
CA PRO A 694 2.77 -0.98 13.67
C PRO A 694 2.52 -0.25 15.00
N ALA A 695 1.36 0.40 15.11
CA ALA A 695 0.79 0.77 16.39
C ALA A 695 0.37 -0.54 17.10
N SER A 696 1.18 -0.97 18.08
CA SER A 696 0.80 -2.05 19.00
C SER A 696 -0.23 -1.52 19.99
N ARG A 697 -1.31 -2.28 20.18
CA ARG A 697 -2.15 -2.17 21.37
C ARG A 697 -1.35 -2.71 22.56
N GLY A 698 -1.16 -1.89 23.59
CA GLY A 698 -1.02 -2.36 24.98
C GLY A 698 0.37 -2.48 25.60
N SER A 699 1.49 -2.09 24.97
CA SER A 699 2.77 -2.08 25.69
C SER A 699 2.86 -0.88 26.64
N ALA A 700 3.26 -1.10 27.89
CA ALA A 700 3.54 -0.05 28.87
C ALA A 700 4.40 1.06 28.24
N CYS A 701 3.86 2.27 28.19
CA CYS A 701 4.41 3.42 27.49
C CYS A 701 5.77 3.89 28.06
N CYS A 702 6.06 3.65 29.35
CA CYS A 702 7.00 4.52 30.07
C CYS A 702 8.04 3.87 31.00
N THR A 703 8.60 2.69 30.70
CA THR A 703 9.73 2.20 31.52
C THR A 703 10.98 3.07 31.35
N THR A 704 11.35 3.40 30.11
CA THR A 704 12.38 4.38 29.75
C THR A 704 11.88 5.32 28.67
N CYS A 705 11.93 6.63 28.91
CA CYS A 705 11.54 7.63 27.91
C CYS A 705 12.60 7.70 26.79
N ALA A 706 12.17 8.01 25.57
CA ALA A 706 13.08 8.19 24.44
C ALA A 706 14.04 9.38 24.68
N ASP A 707 15.16 9.40 23.96
CA ASP A 707 16.09 10.54 24.00
C ASP A 707 15.32 11.85 23.74
N LEU A 708 15.48 12.84 24.64
CA LEU A 708 14.80 14.14 24.66
C LEU A 708 13.36 14.16 25.23
N GLU A 709 12.85 13.04 25.74
CA GLU A 709 11.60 12.98 26.49
C GLU A 709 11.85 12.88 28.00
N GLU A 710 10.96 13.50 28.78
CA GLU A 710 10.98 13.45 30.24
C GLU A 710 9.78 12.66 30.76
N LYS A 711 9.96 11.95 31.87
CA LYS A 711 8.88 11.21 32.53
C LYS A 711 8.03 12.15 33.38
N TYR A 712 6.72 12.04 33.25
CA TYR A 712 5.71 12.78 34.01
C TYR A 712 4.81 11.80 34.76
N VAL A 713 4.40 12.14 35.98
CA VAL A 713 3.54 11.32 36.85
C VAL A 713 2.37 12.13 37.39
N ALA A 714 1.20 11.53 37.51
CA ALA A 714 0.03 12.07 38.20
C ALA A 714 -0.48 11.06 39.22
N GLU A 715 -0.44 11.42 40.51
CA GLU A 715 -0.77 10.51 41.61
C GLU A 715 -2.11 10.86 42.26
N THR A 716 -2.92 9.84 42.52
CA THR A 716 -4.11 9.89 43.38
C THR A 716 -3.95 8.90 44.54
N ALA A 717 -4.89 8.90 45.49
CA ALA A 717 -4.85 7.97 46.62
C ALA A 717 -4.86 6.48 46.20
N ALA A 718 -5.45 6.15 45.03
CA ALA A 718 -5.65 4.79 44.57
C ALA A 718 -4.84 4.42 43.31
N THR A 719 -4.50 5.41 42.47
CA THR A 719 -3.84 5.20 41.19
C THR A 719 -2.68 6.17 40.97
N CYS A 720 -1.68 5.74 40.19
CA CYS A 720 -0.61 6.59 39.70
C CYS A 720 -0.56 6.47 38.18
N GLN A 721 -0.51 7.58 37.47
CA GLN A 721 -0.41 7.62 36.02
C GLN A 721 0.98 8.09 35.62
N GLU A 722 1.60 7.51 34.58
CA GLU A 722 2.88 7.99 34.06
C GLU A 722 2.92 8.09 32.53
N ALA A 723 3.58 9.13 32.01
CA ALA A 723 3.69 9.44 30.59
C ALA A 723 5.10 9.95 30.25
N CYS A 724 5.62 9.62 29.06
CA CYS A 724 6.85 10.19 28.51
C CYS A 724 6.47 11.30 27.52
N LEU A 725 6.94 12.52 27.79
CA LEU A 725 6.60 13.69 26.98
C LEU A 725 7.86 14.52 26.75
N SER A 726 8.10 14.95 25.50
CA SER A 726 9.06 16.01 25.23
C SER A 726 8.56 17.35 25.77
N ILE A 727 9.48 18.28 26.04
CA ILE A 727 9.15 19.64 26.53
C ILE A 727 8.13 20.32 25.60
N ALA A 728 8.33 20.18 24.28
CA ALA A 728 7.43 20.72 23.27
C ALA A 728 6.04 20.07 23.32
N LYS A 729 5.97 18.74 23.43
CA LYS A 729 4.71 18.00 23.47
C LYS A 729 3.91 18.31 24.74
N ARG A 730 4.57 18.42 25.89
CA ARG A 730 3.96 18.88 27.14
C ARG A 730 3.35 20.27 27.01
N MET A 731 4.09 21.22 26.42
CA MET A 731 3.61 22.59 26.26
C MET A 731 2.35 22.62 25.40
N VAL A 732 2.35 21.90 24.27
CA VAL A 732 1.18 21.81 23.37
C VAL A 732 -0.02 21.18 24.09
N LEU A 733 0.16 20.04 24.75
CA LEU A 733 -0.93 19.32 25.42
C LEU A 733 -1.48 20.09 26.64
N SER A 734 -0.63 20.85 27.34
CA SER A 734 -1.04 21.71 28.45
C SER A 734 -1.84 22.91 27.96
N VAL A 735 -1.38 23.60 26.90
CA VAL A 735 -2.11 24.75 26.31
C VAL A 735 -3.44 24.32 25.70
N SER A 736 -3.52 23.12 25.11
CA SER A 736 -4.75 22.60 24.53
C SER A 736 -5.73 22.01 25.57
N GLY A 737 -5.38 21.99 26.86
CA GLY A 737 -6.19 21.37 27.91
C GLY A 737 -6.33 19.85 27.79
N LEU A 738 -5.45 19.19 27.03
CA LEU A 738 -5.48 17.74 26.84
C LEU A 738 -4.69 16.99 27.92
N LEU A 739 -3.64 17.61 28.47
CA LEU A 739 -2.86 17.07 29.60
C LEU A 739 -3.55 17.41 30.93
N ASP A 740 -3.78 16.41 31.76
CA ASP A 740 -4.29 16.63 33.12
C ASP A 740 -3.27 17.48 33.92
N PRO A 741 -3.69 18.59 34.56
CA PRO A 741 -2.79 19.43 35.36
C PRO A 741 -2.12 18.70 36.53
N ALA A 742 -2.60 17.51 36.91
CA ALA A 742 -1.97 16.67 37.92
C ALA A 742 -0.65 16.02 37.46
N PHE A 743 -0.34 16.01 36.15
CA PHE A 743 0.94 15.51 35.64
C PHE A 743 2.09 16.45 36.02
N VAL A 744 2.93 15.99 36.93
CA VAL A 744 4.17 16.65 37.37
C VAL A 744 5.40 15.89 36.88
N GLN A 745 6.53 16.56 36.69
CA GLN A 745 7.76 15.89 36.26
C GLN A 745 8.21 14.88 37.32
N ALA A 746 8.54 13.66 36.89
CA ALA A 746 8.79 12.53 37.79
C ALA A 746 10.15 12.60 38.50
N HIS A 747 11.09 13.42 38.01
CA HIS A 747 12.47 13.53 38.52
C HIS A 747 13.15 12.17 38.73
N GLY A 748 12.97 11.25 37.77
CA GLY A 748 13.50 9.89 37.81
C GLY A 748 12.61 8.87 38.54
N ARG A 749 11.61 9.29 39.33
CA ARG A 749 10.75 8.38 40.10
C ARG A 749 9.38 8.14 39.44
N GLY A 750 9.29 7.05 38.68
CA GLY A 750 8.03 6.58 38.08
C GLY A 750 7.02 6.05 39.09
N CYS A 751 5.87 5.58 38.61
CA CYS A 751 4.78 5.08 39.45
C CYS A 751 5.16 3.84 40.27
N LEU A 752 6.04 2.98 39.72
CA LEU A 752 6.56 1.81 40.42
C LEU A 752 7.34 2.19 41.69
N GLU A 753 8.23 3.18 41.59
CA GLU A 753 9.03 3.67 42.71
C GLU A 753 8.20 4.39 43.78
N ARG A 754 6.96 4.76 43.42
CA ARG A 754 5.96 5.37 44.31
C ARG A 754 5.01 4.35 44.94
N ASN A 755 5.35 3.05 44.87
CA ASN A 755 4.58 1.95 45.44
C ASN A 755 3.24 1.68 44.74
N PHE A 756 3.17 1.87 43.41
CA PHE A 756 2.06 1.43 42.56
C PHE A 756 2.56 0.33 41.60
N PRO A 757 2.71 -0.93 42.05
CA PRO A 757 3.36 -2.00 41.28
C PRO A 757 2.46 -2.67 40.24
N VAL A 758 1.14 -2.41 40.25
CA VAL A 758 0.19 -3.08 39.37
C VAL A 758 -0.15 -2.17 38.20
N LEU A 759 0.34 -2.47 37.00
CA LEU A 759 -0.11 -1.82 35.77
C LEU A 759 -1.55 -2.26 35.49
N ASN A 760 -2.46 -1.30 35.44
CA ASN A 760 -3.91 -1.52 35.25
C ASN A 760 -4.31 -1.32 33.78
N ALA A 761 -3.80 -0.27 33.12
CA ALA A 761 -4.08 0.00 31.70
C ALA A 761 -3.06 0.97 31.09
N THR A 762 -2.85 0.88 29.77
CA THR A 762 -2.22 1.94 28.97
C THR A 762 -3.31 2.65 28.16
N LEU A 763 -3.50 3.95 28.41
CA LEU A 763 -4.53 4.77 27.80
C LEU A 763 -3.93 5.71 26.75
N MET A 764 -4.70 6.07 25.73
CA MET A 764 -4.31 7.04 24.71
C MET A 764 -5.33 8.19 24.62
N LYS A 765 -4.85 9.43 24.45
CA LYS A 765 -5.70 10.62 24.23
C LYS A 765 -5.12 11.51 23.15
N GLY A 766 -6.01 12.07 22.32
CA GLY A 766 -5.66 12.94 21.19
C GLY A 766 -5.65 12.22 19.84
N MET A 767 -5.50 12.98 18.76
CA MET A 767 -5.30 12.49 17.39
C MET A 767 -3.95 12.96 16.88
N ASP A 768 -3.28 12.18 16.03
CA ASP A 768 -1.99 12.57 15.47
C ASP A 768 -2.06 13.92 14.75
N PRO A 769 -1.07 14.81 14.94
CA PRO A 769 0.21 14.60 15.66
C PRO A 769 0.18 14.89 17.18
N ALA A 770 -0.99 15.18 17.76
CA ALA A 770 -1.16 15.56 19.18
C ALA A 770 -1.64 14.41 20.08
N SER A 771 -1.46 13.16 19.67
CA SER A 771 -1.79 11.99 20.48
C SER A 771 -0.68 11.71 21.51
N PHE A 772 -1.04 11.24 22.71
CA PHE A 772 -0.09 10.68 23.67
C PHE A 772 -0.71 9.52 24.45
N SER A 773 0.15 8.60 24.88
CA SER A 773 -0.19 7.47 25.74
C SER A 773 0.35 7.65 27.15
N TRP A 774 -0.38 7.15 28.14
CA TRP A 774 0.08 7.07 29.52
C TRP A 774 -0.35 5.75 30.16
N ASP A 775 0.47 5.28 31.10
CA ASP A 775 0.22 4.07 31.87
C ASP A 775 -0.51 4.44 33.16
N VAL A 776 -1.43 3.60 33.61
CA VAL A 776 -2.18 3.74 34.87
C VAL A 776 -1.83 2.56 35.76
N TYR A 777 -1.23 2.85 36.90
CA TYR A 777 -0.87 1.90 37.94
C TYR A 777 -1.81 2.02 39.15
N SER A 778 -2.02 0.94 39.88
CA SER A 778 -2.79 0.89 41.12
C SER A 778 -1.97 0.33 42.28
N ARG A 779 -2.35 0.70 43.51
CA ARG A 779 -1.84 0.01 44.70
C ARG A 779 -2.52 -1.34 44.83
N PRO A 780 -1.78 -2.43 45.11
CA PRO A 780 -2.43 -3.68 45.46
C PRO A 780 -3.31 -3.49 46.70
N PRO A 781 -4.45 -4.20 46.79
CA PRO A 781 -5.21 -4.26 48.03
C PRO A 781 -4.32 -4.68 49.19
N ALA A 782 -4.57 -4.15 50.39
CA ALA A 782 -3.87 -4.60 51.59
C ALA A 782 -3.96 -6.14 51.70
N ASN A 783 -2.84 -6.80 52.01
CA ASN A 783 -2.68 -8.27 52.05
C ASN A 783 -2.63 -9.00 50.69
N THR A 784 -2.16 -8.33 49.63
CA THR A 784 -1.89 -8.99 48.34
C THR A 784 -0.39 -9.24 48.16
N VAL A 785 0.00 -10.46 47.81
CA VAL A 785 1.36 -10.87 47.43
C VAL A 785 1.36 -11.14 45.93
N ILE A 786 2.35 -10.60 45.21
CA ILE A 786 2.53 -10.87 43.77
C ILE A 786 3.46 -12.07 43.66
N LEU A 787 2.96 -13.15 43.04
CA LEU A 787 3.78 -14.27 42.63
C LEU A 787 4.14 -14.13 41.15
N ARG A 788 5.30 -14.65 40.75
CA ARG A 788 5.75 -14.71 39.36
C ARG A 788 6.36 -16.05 38.99
N LYS A 789 6.49 -16.30 37.69
CA LYS A 789 7.32 -17.36 37.12
C LYS A 789 7.93 -16.90 35.82
N VAL A 790 9.23 -17.10 35.68
CA VAL A 790 9.96 -16.84 34.44
C VAL A 790 10.20 -18.17 33.72
N ALA A 791 9.78 -18.26 32.47
CA ALA A 791 10.03 -19.41 31.62
C ALA A 791 10.17 -18.97 30.15
N PHE A 792 11.20 -19.44 29.45
CA PHE A 792 11.42 -19.20 28.02
C PHE A 792 11.39 -17.73 27.60
N GLY A 793 11.99 -16.84 28.38
CA GLY A 793 12.02 -15.41 28.04
C GLY A 793 10.68 -14.68 28.26
N VAL A 794 9.70 -15.34 28.87
CA VAL A 794 8.44 -14.72 29.32
C VAL A 794 8.33 -14.84 30.84
N CYS A 795 7.89 -13.78 31.49
CA CYS A 795 7.55 -13.77 32.90
C CYS A 795 6.05 -13.60 33.06
N GLY A 796 5.40 -14.52 33.76
CA GLY A 796 4.02 -14.34 34.17
C GLY A 796 3.92 -13.95 35.64
N GLN A 797 3.08 -12.98 35.99
CA GLN A 797 2.79 -12.59 37.37
C GLN A 797 1.30 -12.69 37.70
N LEU A 798 1.02 -12.99 38.97
CA LEU A 798 -0.32 -13.16 39.51
C LEU A 798 -0.42 -12.53 40.91
N PRO A 799 -1.25 -11.49 41.09
CA PRO A 799 -1.55 -10.96 42.41
C PRO A 799 -2.54 -11.88 43.14
N LEU A 800 -2.18 -12.35 44.33
CA LEU A 800 -2.98 -13.23 45.18
C LEU A 800 -3.08 -12.67 46.60
N SER A 801 -4.14 -13.00 47.34
CA SER A 801 -4.14 -12.73 48.79
C SER A 801 -3.01 -13.50 49.47
N THR A 802 -2.51 -13.03 50.62
CA THR A 802 -1.42 -13.71 51.36
C THR A 802 -1.67 -15.20 51.58
N THR A 803 -2.93 -15.58 51.90
CA THR A 803 -3.32 -16.97 52.11
C THR A 803 -3.29 -17.79 50.81
N GLU A 804 -3.80 -17.23 49.70
CA GLU A 804 -3.77 -17.88 48.39
C GLU A 804 -2.33 -18.01 47.86
N ALA A 805 -1.47 -17.02 48.11
CA ALA A 805 -0.07 -17.02 47.72
C ALA A 805 0.71 -18.15 48.42
N GLN A 806 0.54 -18.31 49.73
CA GLN A 806 1.16 -19.40 50.50
C GLN A 806 0.73 -20.80 50.03
N ALA A 807 -0.52 -20.95 49.58
CA ALA A 807 -1.00 -22.20 48.99
C ALA A 807 -0.42 -22.42 47.58
N SER A 808 -0.30 -21.35 46.78
CA SER A 808 0.13 -21.42 45.38
C SER A 808 1.63 -21.66 45.21
N VAL A 809 2.47 -21.19 46.14
CA VAL A 809 3.92 -21.49 46.17
C VAL A 809 4.19 -23.01 46.33
N LYS A 810 3.26 -23.75 46.93
CA LYS A 810 3.38 -25.21 47.11
C LYS A 810 2.92 -26.02 45.89
N LEU A 811 2.29 -25.38 44.90
CA LEU A 811 1.87 -26.08 43.67
C LEU A 811 3.09 -26.40 42.81
N PRO A 812 3.07 -27.52 42.05
CA PRO A 812 4.17 -27.94 41.17
C PRO A 812 4.43 -26.98 39.99
N ILE A 813 3.72 -25.85 39.94
CA ILE A 813 3.87 -24.81 38.93
C ILE A 813 5.12 -23.96 39.19
N GLY A 814 5.67 -23.93 40.41
CA GLY A 814 6.95 -23.25 40.68
C GLY A 814 6.87 -21.72 40.58
N LEU A 815 5.84 -21.13 41.20
CA LEU A 815 5.68 -19.68 41.36
C LEU A 815 6.54 -19.17 42.53
N GLU A 816 7.25 -18.07 42.35
CA GLU A 816 8.09 -17.40 43.35
C GLU A 816 7.54 -16.01 43.72
N GLU A 817 7.79 -15.52 44.93
CA GLU A 817 7.38 -14.16 45.33
C GLU A 817 8.19 -13.10 44.56
N GLY A 818 7.50 -12.14 43.93
CA GLY A 818 8.11 -11.06 43.15
C GLY A 818 7.27 -10.64 41.95
N SER A 819 7.54 -9.46 41.38
CA SER A 819 6.92 -9.00 40.13
C SER A 819 7.80 -9.30 38.92
N CYS A 820 7.19 -9.38 37.74
CA CYS A 820 7.89 -9.55 36.47
C CYS A 820 8.77 -8.36 36.12
N VAL A 821 8.28 -7.16 36.44
CA VAL A 821 9.04 -5.92 36.28
C VAL A 821 10.31 -5.94 37.13
N ALA A 822 10.27 -6.46 38.36
CA ALA A 822 11.46 -6.61 39.20
C ALA A 822 12.50 -7.60 38.62
N ALA A 823 12.10 -8.50 37.71
CA ALA A 823 13.02 -9.35 36.93
C ALA A 823 13.46 -8.74 35.59
N GLY A 824 13.05 -7.50 35.29
CA GLY A 824 13.35 -6.82 34.02
C GLY A 824 12.42 -7.17 32.87
N TYR A 825 11.28 -7.82 33.13
CA TYR A 825 10.25 -8.12 32.14
C TYR A 825 9.19 -7.02 32.18
N THR A 826 9.17 -6.19 31.14
CA THR A 826 8.44 -4.90 31.14
C THR A 826 7.45 -4.74 30.00
N GLU A 827 7.57 -5.51 28.93
CA GLU A 827 6.63 -5.43 27.80
C GLU A 827 5.46 -6.39 28.03
N ASP A 828 4.22 -5.90 27.94
CA ASP A 828 3.00 -6.71 28.04
C ASP A 828 2.95 -7.77 26.92
N ALA A 829 2.72 -9.02 27.31
CA ALA A 829 2.60 -10.19 26.44
C ALA A 829 1.22 -10.87 26.55
N GLY A 830 0.24 -10.21 27.17
CA GLY A 830 -1.15 -10.66 27.30
C GLY A 830 -1.48 -11.32 28.64
N GLU A 831 -2.66 -11.95 28.70
CA GLU A 831 -3.14 -12.66 29.89
C GLU A 831 -3.48 -14.11 29.56
N GLN A 832 -3.26 -15.02 30.53
CA GLN A 832 -3.56 -16.45 30.36
C GLN A 832 -4.17 -17.06 31.63
N GLU A 833 -5.25 -17.84 31.49
CA GLU A 833 -5.81 -18.59 32.62
C GLU A 833 -4.87 -19.72 33.05
N LEU A 834 -4.64 -19.84 34.36
CA LEU A 834 -3.72 -20.83 34.91
C LEU A 834 -4.42 -22.19 35.13
N PRO A 835 -3.91 -23.30 34.55
CA PRO A 835 -4.42 -24.63 34.87
C PRO A 835 -4.23 -24.93 36.37
N GLY A 836 -5.32 -25.22 37.07
CA GLY A 836 -5.32 -25.52 38.51
C GLY A 836 -5.74 -24.36 39.44
N LEU A 837 -5.93 -23.14 38.92
CA LEU A 837 -6.48 -22.00 39.65
C LEU A 837 -7.63 -21.35 38.84
N PRO A 838 -8.85 -21.92 38.86
CA PRO A 838 -9.95 -21.46 38.02
C PRO A 838 -10.33 -20.01 38.35
N GLY A 839 -10.51 -19.19 37.29
CA GLY A 839 -10.87 -17.78 37.41
C GLY A 839 -9.70 -16.83 37.71
N LYS A 840 -8.45 -17.32 37.75
CA LYS A 840 -7.25 -16.50 37.92
C LYS A 840 -6.45 -16.44 36.61
N LYS A 841 -6.15 -15.22 36.16
CA LYS A 841 -5.36 -14.95 34.94
C LYS A 841 -3.97 -14.45 35.31
N LEU A 842 -2.96 -15.08 34.70
CA LEU A 842 -1.55 -14.68 34.77
C LEU A 842 -1.33 -13.55 33.77
N ALA A 843 -0.85 -12.40 34.23
CA ALA A 843 -0.41 -11.32 33.34
C ALA A 843 1.02 -11.62 32.86
N LEU A 844 1.23 -11.69 31.54
CA LEU A 844 2.48 -12.08 30.91
C LEU A 844 3.28 -10.84 30.50
N PHE A 845 4.60 -10.91 30.69
CA PHE A 845 5.55 -9.85 30.39
C PHE A 845 6.80 -10.43 29.74
N ARG A 846 7.44 -9.68 28.84
CA ARG A 846 8.73 -10.03 28.19
C ARG A 846 9.78 -8.93 28.39
N LYS A 847 11.05 -9.23 28.11
CA LYS A 847 12.12 -8.22 28.11
C LYS A 847 12.01 -7.35 26.87
N ALA A 848 12.42 -6.09 27.00
CA ALA A 848 12.42 -5.16 25.87
C ALA A 848 13.38 -5.64 24.77
N GLY A 849 12.86 -5.81 23.55
CA GLY A 849 13.65 -6.22 22.37
C GLY A 849 13.65 -7.72 22.02
N ASP A 850 12.95 -8.59 22.77
CA ASP A 850 12.78 -10.00 22.41
C ASP A 850 11.57 -10.18 21.45
N LEU A 851 11.82 -10.59 20.20
CA LEU A 851 10.81 -10.81 19.15
C LEU A 851 10.57 -12.30 18.91
N ASP A 852 9.58 -12.88 19.61
CA ASP A 852 8.75 -13.98 19.07
C ASP A 852 7.51 -14.20 19.97
N VAL A 853 6.30 -13.97 19.43
CA VAL A 853 5.04 -14.05 20.20
C VAL A 853 4.39 -15.42 20.11
N LEU A 854 4.50 -16.12 18.97
CA LEU A 854 3.85 -17.42 18.78
C LEU A 854 4.70 -18.59 19.28
N ASP A 855 6.00 -18.59 19.03
CA ASP A 855 6.88 -19.69 19.47
C ASP A 855 7.06 -19.68 20.99
N GLY A 856 7.13 -18.49 21.61
CA GLY A 856 7.13 -18.32 23.06
C GLY A 856 5.86 -18.86 23.73
N LEU A 857 4.67 -18.58 23.19
CA LEU A 857 3.41 -19.07 23.77
C LEU A 857 3.26 -20.59 23.63
N HIS A 858 3.61 -21.16 22.47
CA HIS A 858 3.54 -22.61 22.24
C HIS A 858 4.60 -23.38 23.05
N MET A 859 5.80 -22.83 23.23
CA MET A 859 6.85 -23.44 24.07
C MET A 859 6.61 -23.26 25.56
N VAL A 860 6.08 -22.11 25.99
CA VAL A 860 5.63 -21.92 27.37
C VAL A 860 4.48 -22.87 27.67
N PHE A 861 3.55 -23.14 26.74
CA PHE A 861 2.54 -24.18 26.93
C PHE A 861 3.16 -25.58 27.00
N ALA A 862 4.08 -25.94 26.09
CA ALA A 862 4.76 -27.23 26.11
C ALA A 862 5.55 -27.46 27.41
N ALA A 863 6.20 -26.42 27.95
CA ALA A 863 6.98 -26.52 29.16
C ALA A 863 6.20 -26.27 30.46
N LEU A 864 5.04 -25.62 30.39
CA LEU A 864 4.10 -25.54 31.51
C LEU A 864 3.16 -26.76 31.58
N THR A 865 3.04 -27.56 30.51
CA THR A 865 2.02 -28.62 30.45
C THR A 865 2.46 -30.01 30.00
N GLN A 866 3.64 -30.24 29.42
CA GLN A 866 4.03 -31.60 29.01
C GLN A 866 5.51 -31.91 29.23
N ASP A 867 5.77 -32.68 30.28
CA ASP A 867 6.98 -33.48 30.42
C ASP A 867 6.90 -34.60 29.37
N THR A 868 7.46 -34.41 28.17
CA THR A 868 7.42 -35.43 27.11
C THR A 868 8.69 -36.28 27.10
N VAL A 869 8.56 -37.54 26.73
CA VAL A 869 9.67 -38.48 26.56
C VAL A 869 9.59 -39.12 25.17
N THR A 870 10.72 -39.21 24.49
CA THR A 870 10.83 -39.99 23.25
C THR A 870 11.12 -41.43 23.60
N MET A 871 10.33 -42.33 23.02
CA MET A 871 10.46 -43.76 23.22
C MET A 871 10.53 -44.48 21.88
N PHE A 872 11.27 -45.58 21.82
CA PHE A 872 11.44 -46.37 20.61
C PHE A 872 11.22 -47.87 20.87
N LYS A 873 10.93 -48.64 19.83
CA LYS A 873 10.81 -50.10 19.86
C LYS A 873 11.44 -50.68 18.60
N VAL A 874 12.37 -51.61 18.75
CA VAL A 874 12.97 -52.32 17.62
C VAL A 874 12.27 -53.66 17.39
N ALA A 875 11.81 -53.89 16.17
CA ALA A 875 11.21 -55.15 15.73
C ALA A 875 11.82 -55.56 14.38
N GLY A 876 12.90 -56.33 14.41
CA GLY A 876 13.62 -56.77 13.21
C GLY A 876 14.40 -55.63 12.53
N ASP A 877 14.15 -55.42 11.24
CA ASP A 877 14.77 -54.34 10.44
C ASP A 877 14.05 -52.99 10.60
N LEU A 878 12.95 -52.95 11.35
CA LEU A 878 12.16 -51.76 11.62
C LEU A 878 12.31 -51.31 13.08
N CYS A 879 12.40 -50.00 13.26
CA CYS A 879 12.36 -49.33 14.55
C CYS A 879 11.20 -48.34 14.56
N SER A 880 10.33 -48.44 15.56
CA SER A 880 9.19 -47.55 15.79
C SER A 880 9.55 -46.50 16.83
N GLU A 881 9.32 -45.23 16.56
CA GLU A 881 9.59 -44.09 17.48
C GLU A 881 8.33 -43.27 17.71
N ALA A 882 8.10 -42.84 18.96
CA ALA A 882 7.05 -41.88 19.31
C ALA A 882 7.49 -40.95 20.44
N SER A 883 7.05 -39.69 20.35
CA SER A 883 7.15 -38.71 21.43
C SER A 883 5.82 -38.62 22.16
N ILE A 884 5.83 -38.94 23.45
CA ILE A 884 4.63 -39.07 24.30
C ILE A 884 4.77 -38.25 25.58
N ASP A 885 3.65 -37.94 26.24
CA ASP A 885 3.65 -37.41 27.60
C ASP A 885 4.21 -38.46 28.59
N ARG A 886 5.09 -38.05 29.52
CA ARG A 886 5.78 -38.90 30.50
C ARG A 886 4.80 -39.72 31.34
N LYS A 887 3.56 -39.25 31.55
CA LYS A 887 2.54 -40.06 32.24
C LYS A 887 2.18 -41.36 31.51
N PHE A 888 2.41 -41.43 30.20
CA PHE A 888 2.18 -42.63 29.38
C PHE A 888 3.42 -43.50 29.21
N GLN A 889 4.56 -43.12 29.79
CA GLN A 889 5.80 -43.89 29.73
C GLN A 889 5.61 -45.31 30.29
N SER A 890 5.08 -45.45 31.50
CA SER A 890 4.92 -46.77 32.13
C SER A 890 3.97 -47.71 31.35
N PRO A 891 2.80 -47.25 30.86
CA PRO A 891 1.97 -48.05 29.95
C PRO A 891 2.68 -48.48 28.65
N LEU A 892 3.43 -47.60 27.99
CA LEU A 892 4.14 -47.92 26.75
C LEU A 892 5.33 -48.87 26.97
N GLN A 893 6.03 -48.75 28.10
CA GLN A 893 7.05 -49.73 28.52
C GLN A 893 6.41 -51.10 28.79
N SER A 894 5.29 -51.13 29.50
CA SER A 894 4.67 -52.39 29.97
C SER A 894 3.91 -53.14 28.88
N PHE A 895 3.14 -52.43 28.04
CA PHE A 895 2.26 -53.03 27.03
C PHE A 895 2.84 -52.95 25.62
N GLY A 896 3.52 -51.83 25.32
CA GLY A 896 4.08 -51.57 24.00
C GLY A 896 5.48 -52.16 23.80
N GLN A 897 6.20 -52.48 24.88
CA GLN A 897 7.64 -52.81 24.87
C GLN A 897 8.49 -51.68 24.24
N PHE A 898 8.11 -50.43 24.48
CA PHE A 898 8.92 -49.29 24.09
C PHE A 898 9.98 -49.00 25.16
N GLU A 899 11.18 -48.60 24.76
CA GLU A 899 12.30 -48.18 25.60
C GLU A 899 12.54 -46.68 25.46
N LEU A 900 13.18 -46.04 26.45
CA LEU A 900 13.54 -44.62 26.38
C LEU A 900 14.70 -44.42 25.38
N GLY A 901 14.53 -43.48 24.44
CA GLY A 901 15.53 -43.16 23.43
C GLY A 901 14.93 -42.98 22.05
N SER A 902 15.81 -42.83 21.04
CA SER A 902 15.42 -42.67 19.64
C SER A 902 15.88 -43.86 18.78
N CYS A 903 15.17 -44.09 17.67
CA CYS A 903 15.56 -45.05 16.64
C CYS A 903 16.94 -44.73 16.04
N LYS A 904 17.25 -43.42 15.94
CA LYS A 904 18.52 -42.92 15.41
C LYS A 904 19.72 -43.35 16.26
N GLU A 905 19.60 -43.32 17.59
CA GLU A 905 20.65 -43.78 18.51
C GLU A 905 20.99 -45.27 18.32
N HIS A 906 20.05 -46.03 17.75
CA HIS A 906 20.19 -47.47 17.50
C HIS A 906 20.53 -47.80 16.04
N GLY A 907 20.92 -46.79 15.25
CA GLY A 907 21.37 -46.93 13.86
C GLY A 907 20.23 -47.03 12.82
N TYR A 908 18.99 -46.75 13.21
CA TYR A 908 17.84 -46.69 12.30
C TYR A 908 17.60 -45.25 11.89
N SER A 909 17.93 -44.90 10.65
CA SER A 909 17.88 -43.51 10.16
C SER A 909 17.12 -43.34 8.85
N MET A 910 16.75 -44.43 8.15
CA MET A 910 15.96 -44.35 6.93
C MET A 910 14.47 -44.41 7.27
N ALA A 911 13.71 -43.36 6.99
CA ALA A 911 12.27 -43.36 7.20
C ALA A 911 11.59 -44.51 6.42
N ALA A 912 10.70 -45.24 7.09
CA ALA A 912 10.02 -46.42 6.59
C ALA A 912 8.48 -46.32 6.69
N GLY A 913 7.97 -45.10 6.90
CA GLY A 913 6.54 -44.80 7.00
C GLY A 913 6.11 -44.45 8.42
N SER A 914 4.80 -44.48 8.67
CA SER A 914 4.19 -44.34 9.99
C SER A 914 3.07 -45.36 10.16
N GLN A 915 2.74 -45.70 11.40
CA GLN A 915 1.66 -46.63 11.72
C GLN A 915 0.84 -46.11 12.90
N SER A 916 -0.47 -46.37 12.91
CA SER A 916 -1.30 -46.18 14.10
C SER A 916 -1.10 -47.34 15.08
N PHE A 917 -0.82 -47.01 16.33
CA PHE A 917 -0.72 -47.96 17.44
C PHE A 917 -1.76 -47.60 18.50
N SER A 918 -2.50 -48.59 18.99
CA SER A 918 -3.55 -48.40 20.00
C SER A 918 -3.24 -49.25 21.22
N ILE A 919 -3.25 -48.63 22.39
CA ILE A 919 -3.07 -49.29 23.69
C ILE A 919 -4.34 -49.07 24.50
N PRO A 920 -4.89 -50.07 25.18
CA PRO A 920 -5.98 -49.84 26.13
C PRO A 920 -5.56 -48.75 27.13
N LEU A 921 -6.34 -47.64 27.21
CA LEU A 921 -6.10 -46.40 27.98
C LEU A 921 -5.40 -45.24 27.25
N VAL A 922 -4.82 -45.45 26.07
CA VAL A 922 -4.25 -44.37 25.24
C VAL A 922 -5.00 -44.36 23.91
N THR A 923 -5.55 -43.20 23.52
CA THR A 923 -6.15 -43.03 22.19
C THR A 923 -5.14 -43.38 21.09
N GLU A 924 -5.63 -43.67 19.89
CA GLU A 924 -4.79 -44.03 18.74
C GLU A 924 -3.62 -43.04 18.55
N MET A 925 -2.39 -43.54 18.60
CA MET A 925 -1.17 -42.73 18.48
C MET A 925 -0.39 -43.08 17.21
N GLN A 926 0.20 -42.08 16.57
CA GLN A 926 1.05 -42.26 15.39
C GLN A 926 2.49 -42.58 15.82
N ILE A 927 3.02 -43.70 15.35
CA ILE A 927 4.44 -44.08 15.51
C ILE A 927 5.16 -43.89 14.18
N ALA A 928 6.33 -43.26 14.20
CA ALA A 928 7.22 -43.14 13.04
C ALA A 928 8.05 -44.42 12.90
N LEU A 929 8.19 -44.95 11.69
CA LEU A 929 8.95 -46.16 11.41
C LEU A 929 10.28 -45.80 10.72
N TYR A 930 11.36 -46.47 11.12
CA TYR A 930 12.71 -46.30 10.59
C TYR A 930 13.38 -47.64 10.29
N ARG A 931 14.27 -47.69 9.30
CA ARG A 931 15.13 -48.82 8.93
C ARG A 931 16.61 -48.45 9.06
N LYS A 932 17.47 -49.46 9.22
CA LYS A 932 18.92 -49.27 9.12
C LYS A 932 19.32 -48.97 7.68
N ALA A 933 20.28 -48.07 7.50
CA ALA A 933 20.88 -47.83 6.19
C ALA A 933 21.55 -49.12 5.69
N ILE A 934 21.24 -49.55 4.46
CA ILE A 934 21.90 -50.71 3.84
C ILE A 934 23.37 -50.32 3.61
N PRO A 935 24.34 -50.96 4.27
CA PRO A 935 25.75 -50.67 4.03
C PRO A 935 26.11 -51.27 2.67
N GLY A 936 26.32 -50.44 1.65
CA GLY A 936 27.06 -50.87 0.45
C GLY A 936 26.43 -50.67 -0.93
N VAL A 937 25.37 -49.88 -1.11
CA VAL A 937 24.95 -49.50 -2.48
C VAL A 937 25.27 -48.03 -2.73
N GLY A 938 26.49 -47.77 -3.17
CA GLY A 938 26.86 -46.52 -3.82
C GLY A 938 26.16 -46.47 -5.18
N ILE A 939 25.04 -45.76 -5.26
CA ILE A 939 24.39 -45.47 -6.54
C ILE A 939 25.00 -44.18 -7.08
N LEU A 940 25.77 -44.33 -8.16
CA LEU A 940 26.00 -43.28 -9.15
C LEU A 940 24.66 -42.91 -9.78
N VAL A 941 24.17 -41.70 -9.48
CA VAL A 941 23.37 -40.86 -10.40
C VAL A 941 23.78 -39.41 -10.16
#